data_AF-A0AA36CYD8-F1
#
_entry.id   AF-A0AA36CYD8-F1
#
_cell.length_a   1.000
_cell.length_b   1.000
_cell.length_c   1.000
_cell.angle_alpha   90.00
_cell.angle_beta   90.00
_cell.angle_gamma   90.00
#
_symmetry.space_group_name_H-M   'P 1'
#
loop_
_entity.id
_entity.type
_entity.pdbx_description
1 polymer ?
#
loop_
_entity_poly.entity_id
_entity_poly.type
_entity_poly.pdbx_seq_one_letter_code
_entity_poly.pdbx_strand_id
1 'polypeptide(L)'
;MSAAAPARGLAIYGGSVFLVYLETHGLYSNSPFLGSLPYLVLTALTLFTNIRERVKFPTAASFLFLALGNYLFEAHLLFGIAALFAAFSHVLYMVALLPHLREWSAPFLLLAAVTFFAAFALIFSDVFISIPFLVLLLSSSLLSSVLLVAMAGSFVQFGGCGEMDDSVAMHSLRLVGTVSCFLSMICYIYDLFGRRDPMLIVLKKLFISRKHAEKSMENLSRANPGMNNAECPKLLLQRTFHSVSAIRRKFIDFFEEKDHLHVPSSSVLPNDDDSTLLFTNSGMNQFKSILLGNDKHQLKYVNYQKCIRVGGKHNDLEVVGHDVHHQTFFEMLGNWSFNGSYGKREACTYAWELLTERLALDSTRLYVTYFGGSKEWGLGPDEDCRQVWLDIGIPNDRIIPFTSENFWEMGKVGPCGPCTEIHYDRIGGRQAAELVNRNNSVVELWNIVFMSYSRESDGSLRALPAFHIDTGMGLERLASAVQGVPSNYETDIFEPILIAISKLANITPYRQAVERDPQKAQSYRIVADHLRAISIAIADGANPDTAEAGRLVRLLIRRAMLSGGRLGMPRGALESVIPVVVSTLEDAYPDLASHANWIQGILSKEESWYWKVVDGGREKFEKGKALLPPGASLIPGELLFKLNSQGVPISLCRDLATESNLTLDMKGYQKLLDEKRAAGRDIRFVNQFDVSRKEFPEHSDEAKYRLDVKETAKILALYDRNGRRADRLENGGHIVLDHCQFYAKEGGQSSDLGFLELNGERVKVVDVIKNNGIVLLEVEGGQLNVGESVVQAVDMKRREALMRAHTTTHLLNWALRKYGVGEGQAGSSVYPDRVSFEYVAGENAGERDEVQQVLDLVSDVVTRDYQVQIRNVPLAEAKRLEGLQSEFRKGKEYPPTIRVVSISGAGELPFAMETCCGTHVRRTAEIGELALIRDYSRSKGLRKIIVVMGEELQEARKRAVRAQTELENLLSVRTTRKEIAAFSKKLQTLDIPLNDYLAIRAQLKKLTGGKTYIAAN
;
A
#
# COMPACT_ATOMS: atom_id res chain seq x y z
N MET A 1 59.46 39.87 26.48
CA MET A 1 60.33 38.86 25.82
C MET A 1 59.41 37.81 25.21
N SER A 2 58.66 38.15 24.15
CA SER A 2 58.95 38.01 22.69
C SER A 2 58.98 36.54 22.24
N ALA A 3 57.85 36.00 21.75
CA ALA A 3 57.39 35.93 20.33
C ALA A 3 57.90 34.64 19.64
N ALA A 4 57.16 33.83 18.86
CA ALA A 4 55.89 33.96 18.16
C ALA A 4 55.24 32.56 17.89
N ALA A 5 53.95 32.54 17.52
CA ALA A 5 53.14 31.39 17.06
C ALA A 5 53.43 30.98 15.57
N PRO A 6 52.70 30.08 14.85
CA PRO A 6 51.54 29.24 15.21
C PRO A 6 51.41 27.80 14.57
N ALA A 7 50.45 27.02 15.10
CA ALA A 7 49.49 26.07 14.46
C ALA A 7 49.92 24.78 13.69
N ARG A 8 49.32 23.63 14.06
CA ARG A 8 48.43 22.74 13.22
C ARG A 8 48.20 21.34 13.81
N GLY A 9 46.91 20.92 13.89
CA GLY A 9 46.36 19.53 13.86
C GLY A 9 46.76 18.57 14.99
N LEU A 10 45.94 17.65 15.51
CA LEU A 10 44.69 17.03 15.07
C LEU A 10 44.00 16.46 16.34
N ALA A 11 42.67 16.58 16.41
CA ALA A 11 41.89 16.23 17.59
C ALA A 11 41.74 14.72 17.83
N ILE A 12 41.85 14.38 19.11
CA ILE A 12 41.59 13.10 19.77
C ILE A 12 40.08 12.95 19.99
N TYR A 13 39.55 11.72 19.90
CA TYR A 13 38.47 11.28 20.79
C TYR A 13 38.69 9.82 21.19
N GLY A 14 38.79 9.61 22.51
CA GLY A 14 38.65 8.32 23.17
C GLY A 14 37.49 8.37 24.18
N GLY A 15 37.05 7.17 24.58
CA GLY A 15 36.22 6.89 25.75
C GLY A 15 34.75 6.56 25.44
N SER A 16 34.02 5.66 26.12
CA SER A 16 34.28 4.73 27.23
C SER A 16 32.98 3.93 27.46
N VAL A 17 33.00 2.61 27.68
CA VAL A 17 32.07 1.87 28.59
C VAL A 17 32.80 0.60 29.08
N PHE A 18 33.53 0.66 30.20
CA PHE A 18 33.12 0.13 31.53
C PHE A 18 32.60 -1.32 31.54
N LEU A 19 33.51 -2.27 31.81
CA LEU A 19 33.21 -3.57 32.40
C LEU A 19 33.43 -3.46 33.91
N VAL A 20 32.38 -3.66 34.69
CA VAL A 20 32.49 -3.90 36.14
C VAL A 20 33.11 -5.27 36.31
N TYR A 21 34.32 -5.28 36.89
CA TYR A 21 35.00 -6.44 37.42
C TYR A 21 34.41 -6.74 38.81
N LEU A 22 33.84 -7.93 39.00
CA LEU A 22 33.59 -8.49 40.32
C LEU A 22 34.39 -9.79 40.45
N GLU A 23 35.40 -9.67 41.30
CA GLU A 23 36.26 -10.66 41.95
C GLU A 23 35.95 -12.15 41.71
N THR A 24 36.91 -12.84 41.10
CA THR A 24 37.46 -14.06 41.71
C THR A 24 38.99 -13.98 41.63
N HIS A 25 39.59 -13.67 42.77
CA HIS A 25 41.03 -13.66 42.96
C HIS A 25 41.62 -15.07 42.84
N GLY A 26 42.70 -15.17 42.06
CA GLY A 26 43.76 -16.16 42.28
C GLY A 26 43.82 -17.29 41.26
N LEU A 27 44.48 -17.06 40.11
CA LEU A 27 45.29 -18.07 39.37
C LEU A 27 45.93 -17.52 38.07
N TYR A 28 46.41 -16.28 38.01
CA TYR A 28 47.17 -15.81 36.85
C TYR A 28 48.32 -14.88 37.23
N SER A 29 49.27 -15.42 37.98
CA SER A 29 50.63 -14.87 38.02
C SER A 29 51.58 -15.97 37.57
N ASN A 30 52.19 -15.79 36.39
CA ASN A 30 53.37 -16.47 35.84
C ASN A 30 53.18 -17.19 34.49
N SER A 31 52.81 -16.47 33.43
CA SER A 31 53.26 -16.83 32.07
C SER A 31 53.19 -15.62 31.12
N PRO A 32 54.33 -15.11 30.62
CA PRO A 32 54.37 -14.00 29.66
C PRO A 32 53.79 -14.32 28.27
N PHE A 33 53.46 -15.59 27.98
CA PHE A 33 53.04 -16.03 26.64
C PHE A 33 51.52 -16.01 26.42
N LEU A 34 50.71 -16.02 27.49
CA LEU A 34 49.25 -16.07 27.40
C LEU A 34 48.58 -14.69 27.28
N GLY A 35 49.29 -13.60 27.58
CA GLY A 35 48.76 -12.23 27.48
C GLY A 35 48.72 -11.65 26.07
N SER A 36 49.51 -12.17 25.13
CA SER A 36 49.69 -11.61 23.78
C SER A 36 48.97 -12.37 22.66
N LEU A 37 48.44 -13.56 22.95
CA LEU A 37 47.75 -14.42 21.97
C LEU A 37 46.47 -13.79 21.36
N PRO A 38 45.62 -13.06 22.13
CA PRO A 38 44.43 -12.41 21.57
C PRO A 38 44.77 -11.27 20.60
N TYR A 39 45.87 -10.54 20.85
CA TYR A 39 46.33 -9.45 20.00
C TYR A 39 46.89 -9.95 18.66
N LEU A 40 47.57 -11.11 18.65
CA LEU A 40 48.13 -11.69 17.43
C LEU A 40 47.03 -12.19 16.48
N VAL A 41 46.00 -12.84 17.04
CA VAL A 41 44.83 -13.36 16.29
C VAL A 41 43.98 -12.23 15.72
N LEU A 42 43.77 -11.15 16.49
CA LEU A 42 43.00 -10.00 16.04
C LEU A 42 43.75 -9.21 14.94
N THR A 43 45.08 -9.08 15.05
CA THR A 43 45.93 -8.43 14.03
C THR A 43 45.94 -9.23 12.73
N ALA A 44 46.02 -10.57 12.82
CA ALA A 44 45.98 -11.45 11.65
C ALA A 44 44.62 -11.42 10.92
N LEU A 45 43.51 -11.41 11.67
CA LEU A 45 42.16 -11.30 11.11
C LEU A 45 41.92 -9.94 10.42
N THR A 46 42.44 -8.86 11.00
CA THR A 46 42.31 -7.50 10.43
C THR A 46 43.16 -7.30 9.18
N LEU A 47 44.30 -8.00 9.07
CA LEU A 47 45.12 -8.04 7.85
C LEU A 47 44.42 -8.84 6.74
N PHE A 48 43.78 -9.96 7.08
CA PHE A 48 43.10 -10.83 6.12
C PHE A 48 41.83 -10.20 5.53
N THR A 49 41.07 -9.44 6.32
CA THR A 49 39.87 -8.74 5.83
C THR A 49 40.21 -7.53 4.95
N ASN A 50 41.32 -6.84 5.18
CA ASN A 50 41.75 -5.69 4.35
C ASN A 50 42.34 -6.08 2.99
N ILE A 51 42.90 -7.29 2.85
CA ILE A 51 43.45 -7.78 1.57
C ILE A 51 42.34 -8.22 0.60
N ARG A 52 41.15 -8.56 1.12
CA ARG A 52 40.02 -9.08 0.32
C ARG A 52 39.29 -8.00 -0.50
N GLU A 53 39.41 -6.71 -0.14
CA GLU A 53 38.63 -5.63 -0.77
C GLU A 53 39.38 -4.79 -1.82
N ARG A 54 40.66 -5.04 -2.14
CA ARG A 54 41.46 -4.08 -2.94
C ARG A 54 42.26 -4.59 -4.15
N VAL A 55 41.96 -5.73 -4.76
CA VAL A 55 42.70 -6.16 -5.98
C VAL A 55 41.79 -6.72 -7.08
N LYS A 56 41.69 -5.98 -8.20
CA LYS A 56 41.18 -6.49 -9.49
C LYS A 56 42.36 -7.07 -10.29
N PHE A 57 42.25 -8.31 -10.77
CA PHE A 57 43.32 -9.06 -11.44
C PHE A 57 43.29 -8.95 -12.97
N PRO A 58 44.46 -9.16 -13.63
CA PRO A 58 44.51 -9.85 -14.91
C PRO A 58 45.38 -11.14 -14.88
N THR A 59 44.70 -12.25 -15.16
CA THR A 59 45.04 -13.48 -15.92
C THR A 59 46.37 -14.27 -15.85
N ALA A 60 47.42 -13.89 -15.12
CA ALA A 60 48.65 -14.75 -15.05
C ALA A 60 48.96 -15.34 -13.66
N ALA A 61 48.34 -14.86 -12.58
CA ALA A 61 48.65 -15.28 -11.21
C ALA A 61 47.93 -16.57 -10.75
N SER A 62 46.94 -17.06 -11.49
CA SER A 62 46.12 -18.21 -11.07
C SER A 62 46.86 -19.54 -11.11
N PHE A 63 47.89 -19.68 -11.95
CA PHE A 63 48.70 -20.90 -12.02
C PHE A 63 49.73 -21.00 -10.89
N LEU A 64 50.25 -19.87 -10.39
CA LEU A 64 51.21 -19.87 -9.28
C LEU A 64 50.53 -20.22 -7.94
N PHE A 65 49.26 -19.85 -7.76
CA PHE A 65 48.49 -20.17 -6.55
C PHE A 65 48.09 -21.64 -6.45
N LEU A 66 47.89 -22.35 -7.56
CA LEU A 66 47.67 -23.79 -7.54
C LEU A 66 48.93 -24.57 -7.11
N ALA A 67 50.10 -24.11 -7.55
CA ALA A 67 51.38 -24.70 -7.14
C ALA A 67 51.71 -24.40 -5.66
N LEU A 68 51.38 -23.19 -5.17
CA LEU A 68 51.55 -22.82 -3.76
C LEU A 68 50.56 -23.55 -2.83
N GLY A 69 49.35 -23.82 -3.32
CA GLY A 69 48.31 -24.56 -2.58
C GLY A 69 48.71 -26.01 -2.27
N ASN A 70 49.41 -26.68 -3.19
CA ASN A 70 49.92 -28.03 -2.94
C ASN A 70 51.08 -28.07 -1.94
N TYR A 71 51.92 -27.03 -1.88
CA TYR A 71 53.03 -26.96 -0.94
C TYR A 71 52.58 -26.62 0.50
N LEU A 72 51.49 -25.84 0.63
CA LEU A 72 50.88 -25.53 1.93
C LEU A 72 50.07 -26.70 2.51
N PHE A 73 49.66 -27.67 1.69
CA PHE A 73 48.92 -28.85 2.14
C PHE A 73 49.80 -29.81 2.97
N GLU A 74 51.09 -29.97 2.65
CA GLU A 74 52.00 -30.81 3.44
C GLU A 74 52.41 -30.18 4.78
N ALA A 75 52.38 -28.85 4.90
CA ALA A 75 52.70 -28.15 6.14
C ALA A 75 51.61 -28.29 7.23
N HIS A 76 50.36 -28.52 6.84
CA HIS A 76 49.25 -28.73 7.78
C HIS A 76 49.27 -30.10 8.47
N LEU A 77 49.87 -31.12 7.86
CA LEU A 77 49.99 -32.46 8.44
C LEU A 77 50.96 -32.46 9.63
N LEU A 78 52.10 -31.76 9.50
CA LEU A 78 53.09 -31.60 10.57
C LEU A 78 52.56 -30.75 11.74
N PHE A 79 51.77 -29.71 11.45
CA PHE A 79 51.11 -28.91 12.49
C PHE A 79 50.01 -29.68 13.23
N GLY A 80 49.27 -30.54 12.53
CA GLY A 80 48.27 -31.42 13.11
C GLY A 80 48.88 -32.48 14.04
N ILE A 81 50.02 -33.07 13.65
CA ILE A 81 50.75 -34.06 14.46
C ILE A 81 51.33 -33.41 15.73
N ALA A 82 51.87 -32.19 15.63
CA ALA A 82 52.37 -31.44 16.79
C ALA A 82 51.25 -31.06 17.79
N ALA A 83 50.07 -30.67 17.28
CA ALA A 83 48.90 -30.38 18.11
C ALA A 83 48.34 -31.64 18.80
N LEU A 84 48.36 -32.80 18.12
CA LEU A 84 48.02 -34.10 18.67
C LEU A 84 48.95 -34.52 19.81
N PHE A 85 50.27 -34.32 19.66
CA PHE A 85 51.24 -34.58 20.74
C PHE A 85 51.05 -33.65 21.94
N ALA A 86 50.76 -32.37 21.72
CA ALA A 86 50.51 -31.41 22.80
C ALA A 86 49.22 -31.71 23.58
N ALA A 87 48.15 -32.13 22.88
CA ALA A 87 46.89 -32.56 23.48
C ALA A 87 47.05 -33.88 24.25
N PHE A 88 47.81 -34.84 23.70
CA PHE A 88 48.10 -36.12 24.37
C PHE A 88 48.92 -35.92 25.65
N SER A 89 49.92 -35.03 25.64
CA SER A 89 50.67 -34.65 26.84
C SER A 89 49.79 -33.97 27.91
N HIS A 90 48.80 -33.17 27.51
CA HIS A 90 47.86 -32.56 28.46
C HIS A 90 46.91 -33.58 29.10
N VAL A 91 46.45 -34.56 28.33
CA VAL A 91 45.60 -35.64 28.87
C VAL A 91 46.40 -36.56 29.80
N LEU A 92 47.63 -36.93 29.44
CA LEU A 92 48.54 -37.68 30.32
C LEU A 92 48.87 -36.91 31.61
N TYR A 93 49.04 -35.59 31.53
CA TYR A 93 49.26 -34.73 32.68
C TYR A 93 48.03 -34.68 33.61
N MET A 94 46.82 -34.60 33.04
CA MET A 94 45.56 -34.64 33.80
C MET A 94 45.29 -36.02 34.43
N VAL A 95 45.66 -37.10 33.75
CA VAL A 95 45.54 -38.48 34.27
C VAL A 95 46.58 -38.76 35.37
N ALA A 96 47.79 -38.21 35.27
CA ALA A 96 48.83 -38.34 36.30
C ALA A 96 48.52 -37.56 37.60
N LEU A 97 47.64 -36.56 37.53
CA LEU A 97 47.18 -35.75 38.68
C LEU A 97 46.06 -36.39 39.52
N LEU A 98 45.64 -37.62 39.19
CA LEU A 98 44.51 -38.30 39.86
C LEU A 98 44.90 -39.53 40.72
N PRO A 99 45.54 -39.37 41.90
CA PRO A 99 45.65 -40.46 42.88
C PRO A 99 44.41 -40.69 43.77
N HIS A 100 43.30 -39.94 43.64
CA HIS A 100 42.21 -39.98 44.64
C HIS A 100 40.79 -40.24 44.14
N LEU A 101 40.59 -40.78 42.93
CA LEU A 101 39.25 -41.21 42.48
C LEU A 101 39.22 -42.70 42.12
N ARG A 102 39.32 -43.55 43.16
CA ARG A 102 38.79 -44.92 43.11
C ARG A 102 37.28 -44.84 43.38
N GLU A 103 36.47 -44.87 42.33
CA GLU A 103 35.11 -45.49 42.26
C GLU A 103 34.25 -45.06 41.05
N TRP A 104 34.71 -44.19 40.15
CA TRP A 104 33.92 -43.74 38.98
C TRP A 104 34.62 -43.96 37.62
N SER A 105 35.34 -45.07 37.47
CA SER A 105 36.23 -45.27 36.32
C SER A 105 35.56 -45.75 35.02
N ALA A 106 34.35 -46.31 35.02
CA ALA A 106 33.76 -46.84 33.78
C ALA A 106 33.07 -45.79 32.87
N PRO A 107 32.25 -44.84 33.38
CA PRO A 107 31.50 -43.93 32.52
C PRO A 107 32.37 -42.82 31.90
N PHE A 108 33.38 -42.35 32.63
CA PHE A 108 34.26 -41.28 32.16
C PHE A 108 35.27 -41.77 31.11
N LEU A 109 35.79 -43.00 31.27
CA LEU A 109 36.62 -43.64 30.24
C LEU A 109 35.79 -43.96 28.98
N LEU A 110 34.53 -44.33 29.13
CA LEU A 110 33.63 -44.54 27.99
C LEU A 110 33.32 -43.22 27.26
N LEU A 111 33.04 -42.14 28.00
CA LEU A 111 32.80 -40.82 27.41
C LEU A 111 34.05 -40.27 26.72
N ALA A 112 35.23 -40.44 27.32
CA ALA A 112 36.50 -40.06 26.71
C ALA A 112 36.80 -40.89 25.44
N ALA A 113 36.56 -42.20 25.46
CA ALA A 113 36.74 -43.08 24.31
C ALA A 113 35.76 -42.76 23.17
N VAL A 114 34.49 -42.48 23.48
CA VAL A 114 33.47 -42.10 22.49
C VAL A 114 33.78 -40.75 21.87
N THR A 115 34.23 -39.78 22.68
CA THR A 115 34.62 -38.45 22.19
C THR A 115 35.88 -38.52 21.32
N PHE A 116 36.84 -39.38 21.69
CA PHE A 116 38.05 -39.66 20.92
C PHE A 116 37.73 -40.34 19.57
N PHE A 117 36.85 -41.36 19.56
CA PHE A 117 36.44 -42.03 18.31
C PHE A 117 35.59 -41.13 17.41
N ALA A 118 34.75 -40.25 17.97
CA ALA A 118 33.99 -39.27 17.19
C ALA A 118 34.91 -38.22 16.54
N ALA A 119 35.91 -37.73 17.28
CA ALA A 119 36.91 -36.81 16.73
C ALA A 119 37.81 -37.50 15.68
N PHE A 120 38.20 -38.75 15.91
CA PHE A 120 38.97 -39.56 14.95
C PHE A 120 38.18 -39.83 13.66
N ALA A 121 36.88 -40.11 13.76
CA ALA A 121 36.00 -40.32 12.61
C ALA A 121 35.73 -39.03 11.81
N LEU A 122 35.69 -37.86 12.47
CA LEU A 122 35.53 -36.57 11.81
C LEU A 122 36.77 -36.16 11.01
N ILE A 123 37.97 -36.41 11.53
CA ILE A 123 39.24 -36.03 10.89
C ILE A 123 39.55 -36.88 9.64
N PHE A 124 39.05 -38.11 9.56
CA PHE A 124 39.22 -38.99 8.39
C PHE A 124 38.02 -39.01 7.42
N SER A 125 37.04 -38.12 7.62
CA SER A 125 35.78 -38.14 6.86
C SER A 125 35.86 -37.60 5.42
N ASP A 126 37.01 -37.09 4.99
CA ASP A 126 37.19 -36.54 3.63
C ASP A 126 37.39 -37.60 2.52
N VAL A 127 37.31 -38.91 2.82
CA VAL A 127 37.61 -39.93 1.80
C VAL A 127 36.38 -40.62 1.20
N PHE A 128 35.19 -40.63 1.83
CA PHE A 128 34.00 -41.23 1.19
C PHE A 128 32.67 -40.54 1.54
N ILE A 129 32.23 -39.67 0.63
CA ILE A 129 30.96 -38.94 0.67
C ILE A 129 29.82 -39.91 0.34
N SER A 130 29.26 -40.59 1.35
CA SER A 130 27.91 -41.22 1.32
C SER A 130 27.58 -41.96 2.64
N ILE A 131 28.59 -42.39 3.39
CA ILE A 131 28.42 -43.17 4.63
C ILE A 131 28.35 -42.32 5.93
N PRO A 132 28.96 -41.11 6.04
CA PRO A 132 28.95 -40.34 7.30
C PRO A 132 27.56 -39.88 7.74
N PHE A 133 26.65 -39.64 6.80
CA PHE A 133 25.29 -39.17 7.09
C PHE A 133 24.45 -40.22 7.82
N LEU A 134 24.55 -41.48 7.41
CA LEU A 134 23.81 -42.60 8.04
C LEU A 134 24.38 -42.91 9.43
N VAL A 135 25.70 -42.82 9.60
CA VAL A 135 26.38 -43.06 10.88
C VAL A 135 26.07 -41.94 11.89
N LEU A 136 26.05 -40.66 11.47
CA LEU A 136 25.65 -39.52 12.33
C LEU A 136 24.16 -39.54 12.72
N LEU A 137 23.27 -39.98 11.82
CA LEU A 137 21.85 -40.15 12.13
C LEU A 137 21.60 -41.34 13.07
N LEU A 138 22.28 -42.47 12.85
CA LEU A 138 22.15 -43.64 13.71
C LEU A 138 22.76 -43.40 15.09
N SER A 139 23.91 -42.72 15.17
CA SER A 139 24.56 -42.39 16.46
C SER A 139 23.79 -41.34 17.24
N SER A 140 23.22 -40.31 16.60
CA SER A 140 22.36 -39.35 17.32
C SER A 140 21.05 -39.98 17.79
N SER A 141 20.43 -40.83 16.96
CA SER A 141 19.23 -41.59 17.35
C SER A 141 19.52 -42.58 18.48
N LEU A 142 20.67 -43.25 18.46
CA LEU A 142 21.08 -44.17 19.52
C LEU A 142 21.38 -43.43 20.82
N LEU A 143 22.06 -42.28 20.75
CA LEU A 143 22.35 -41.45 21.92
C LEU A 143 21.08 -40.86 22.53
N SER A 144 20.14 -40.39 21.70
CA SER A 144 18.82 -39.95 22.17
C SER A 144 18.01 -41.09 22.80
N SER A 145 18.07 -42.30 22.23
CA SER A 145 17.38 -43.46 22.78
C SER A 145 17.98 -43.94 24.10
N VAL A 146 19.31 -43.92 24.23
CA VAL A 146 20.03 -44.25 25.47
C VAL A 146 19.74 -43.21 26.55
N LEU A 147 19.69 -41.92 26.21
CA LEU A 147 19.30 -40.86 27.15
C LEU A 147 17.83 -40.98 27.57
N LEU A 148 16.93 -41.36 26.65
CA LEU A 148 15.51 -41.56 26.96
C LEU A 148 15.29 -42.79 27.88
N VAL A 149 16.02 -43.88 27.65
CA VAL A 149 16.00 -45.08 28.51
C VAL A 149 16.64 -44.81 29.86
N ALA A 150 17.72 -44.03 29.92
CA ALA A 150 18.31 -43.57 31.17
C ALA A 150 17.36 -42.65 31.95
N MET A 151 16.62 -41.76 31.28
CA MET A 151 15.58 -40.94 31.89
C MET A 151 14.38 -41.76 32.37
N ALA A 152 13.93 -42.74 31.58
CA ALA A 152 12.85 -43.65 31.99
C ALA A 152 13.27 -44.53 33.17
N GLY A 153 14.51 -45.00 33.21
CA GLY A 153 15.11 -45.70 34.35
C GLY A 153 15.14 -44.83 35.61
N SER A 154 15.55 -43.56 35.48
CA SER A 154 15.50 -42.60 36.59
C SER A 154 14.07 -42.31 37.06
N PHE A 155 13.10 -42.18 36.16
CA PHE A 155 11.68 -42.01 36.54
C PHE A 155 11.09 -43.24 37.24
N VAL A 156 11.48 -44.46 36.85
CA VAL A 156 11.04 -45.72 37.48
C VAL A 156 11.73 -45.93 38.83
N GLN A 157 12.98 -45.50 38.98
CA GLN A 157 13.74 -45.65 40.23
C GLN A 157 13.36 -44.60 41.29
N PHE A 158 12.84 -43.44 40.88
CA PHE A 158 12.35 -42.38 41.78
C PHE A 158 10.81 -42.33 41.89
N GLY A 159 10.06 -43.06 41.07
CA GLY A 159 8.60 -43.19 41.16
C GLY A 159 8.09 -44.03 42.34
N GLY A 160 8.99 -44.57 43.18
CA GLY A 160 8.66 -45.36 44.37
C GLY A 160 8.80 -44.65 45.72
N CYS A 161 9.40 -43.46 45.77
CA CYS A 161 9.56 -42.70 47.02
C CYS A 161 9.10 -41.26 46.80
N GLY A 162 8.16 -40.82 47.64
CA GLY A 162 7.59 -39.49 47.60
C GLY A 162 8.62 -38.37 47.75
N GLU A 163 8.26 -37.22 47.16
CA GLU A 163 8.98 -35.94 47.13
C GLU A 163 10.26 -35.92 46.28
N MET A 164 10.12 -35.41 45.05
CA MET A 164 11.23 -35.09 44.16
C MET A 164 11.75 -33.68 44.52
N ASP A 165 13.01 -33.57 44.91
CA ASP A 165 13.68 -32.31 45.24
C ASP A 165 13.78 -31.39 43.99
N ASP A 166 13.31 -30.14 44.10
CA ASP A 166 13.25 -29.12 43.02
C ASP A 166 14.59 -28.90 42.32
N SER A 167 15.69 -29.20 43.02
CA SER A 167 17.05 -29.22 42.49
C SER A 167 17.20 -30.15 41.27
N VAL A 168 16.64 -31.36 41.31
CA VAL A 168 16.83 -32.38 40.26
C VAL A 168 16.00 -32.06 39.02
N ALA A 169 14.79 -31.52 39.20
CA ALA A 169 13.95 -31.02 38.10
C ALA A 169 14.62 -29.84 37.39
N MET A 170 15.22 -28.91 38.14
CA MET A 170 15.95 -27.77 37.60
C MET A 170 17.24 -28.15 36.87
N HIS A 171 17.99 -29.15 37.37
CA HIS A 171 19.16 -29.66 36.65
C HIS A 171 18.78 -30.37 35.36
N SER A 172 17.66 -31.09 35.36
CA SER A 172 17.11 -31.75 34.17
C SER A 172 16.65 -30.72 33.11
N LEU A 173 15.96 -29.66 33.53
CA LEU A 173 15.55 -28.54 32.66
C LEU A 173 16.74 -27.76 32.09
N ARG A 174 17.79 -27.53 32.89
CA ARG A 174 19.03 -26.89 32.43
C ARG A 174 19.78 -27.75 31.42
N LEU A 175 19.78 -29.07 31.61
CA LEU A 175 20.40 -30.01 30.67
C LEU A 175 19.63 -30.04 29.34
N VAL A 176 18.29 -30.04 29.39
CA VAL A 176 17.43 -29.91 28.19
C VAL A 176 17.67 -28.59 27.46
N GLY A 177 17.76 -27.47 28.19
CA GLY A 177 18.12 -26.17 27.61
C GLY A 177 19.51 -26.18 26.96
N THR A 178 20.48 -26.83 27.58
CA THR A 178 21.87 -26.91 27.07
C THR A 178 21.94 -27.76 25.80
N VAL A 179 21.24 -28.91 25.76
CA VAL A 179 21.15 -29.75 24.56
C VAL A 179 20.42 -29.03 23.43
N SER A 180 19.36 -28.28 23.75
CA SER A 180 18.63 -27.48 22.77
C SER A 180 19.50 -26.35 22.19
N CYS A 181 20.30 -25.67 23.02
CA CYS A 181 21.25 -24.66 22.57
C CYS A 181 22.36 -25.26 21.68
N PHE A 182 22.84 -26.46 22.02
CA PHE A 182 23.87 -27.15 21.23
C PHE A 182 23.33 -27.59 19.85
N LEU A 183 22.08 -28.08 19.79
CA LEU A 183 21.40 -28.38 18.53
C LEU A 183 21.14 -27.14 17.68
N SER A 184 20.75 -26.02 18.30
CA SER A 184 20.59 -24.73 17.62
C SER A 184 21.92 -24.19 17.09
N MET A 185 23.02 -24.38 17.83
CA MET A 185 24.37 -24.00 17.39
C MET A 185 24.83 -24.82 16.18
N ILE A 186 24.53 -26.13 16.15
CA ILE A 186 24.80 -26.99 14.99
C ILE A 186 23.96 -26.56 13.78
N CYS A 187 22.70 -26.18 13.98
CA CYS A 187 21.85 -25.63 12.91
C CYS A 187 22.37 -24.27 12.39
N TYR A 188 22.91 -23.43 13.27
CA TYR A 188 23.52 -22.16 12.91
C TYR A 188 24.84 -22.33 12.13
N ILE A 189 25.66 -23.32 12.52
CA ILE A 189 26.88 -23.69 11.78
C ILE A 189 26.51 -24.24 10.38
N TYR A 190 25.38 -24.94 10.25
CA TYR A 190 24.86 -25.40 8.97
C TYR A 190 24.43 -24.23 8.04
N ASP A 191 23.85 -23.16 8.61
CA ASP A 191 23.44 -21.94 7.89
C ASP A 191 24.64 -21.19 7.29
N LEU A 192 25.78 -21.21 8.00
CA LEU A 192 27.06 -20.65 7.55
C LEU A 192 27.66 -21.32 6.31
N PHE A 193 27.27 -22.57 6.00
CA PHE A 193 27.77 -23.35 4.84
C PHE A 193 26.79 -23.45 3.66
N GLY A 194 25.67 -22.71 3.71
CA GLY A 194 24.94 -22.28 2.52
C GLY A 194 24.34 -23.37 1.65
N ARG A 195 23.22 -23.97 2.07
CA ARG A 195 22.12 -24.42 1.18
C ARG A 195 20.76 -24.26 1.88
N ARG A 196 19.83 -23.61 1.19
CA ARG A 196 18.43 -23.38 1.60
C ARG A 196 17.65 -24.71 1.72
N ASP A 197 16.63 -24.69 2.57
CA ASP A 197 15.57 -25.72 2.81
C ASP A 197 15.81 -26.91 3.76
N PRO A 198 15.85 -26.68 5.10
CA PRO A 198 15.46 -27.73 6.06
C PRO A 198 14.40 -27.32 7.11
N MET A 199 14.04 -26.04 7.25
CA MET A 199 13.03 -25.57 8.24
C MET A 199 11.67 -26.26 8.07
N LEU A 200 11.31 -26.63 6.83
CA LEU A 200 10.09 -27.36 6.50
C LEU A 200 10.07 -28.82 7.01
N ILE A 201 11.25 -29.44 7.22
CA ILE A 201 11.39 -30.82 7.72
C ILE A 201 11.33 -30.84 9.26
N VAL A 202 11.89 -29.81 9.92
CA VAL A 202 11.80 -29.64 11.38
C VAL A 202 10.36 -29.35 11.80
N LEU A 203 9.63 -28.51 11.06
CA LEU A 203 8.20 -28.26 11.28
C LEU A 203 7.35 -29.53 11.08
N LYS A 204 7.66 -30.37 10.08
CA LYS A 204 6.99 -31.67 9.87
C LYS A 204 7.28 -32.70 10.97
N LYS A 205 8.48 -32.70 11.58
CA LYS A 205 8.83 -33.61 12.68
C LYS A 205 8.29 -33.15 14.04
N LEU A 206 8.10 -31.85 14.26
CA LEU A 206 7.40 -31.32 15.44
C LEU A 206 5.92 -31.76 15.50
N PHE A 207 5.28 -32.01 14.35
CA PHE A 207 3.93 -32.59 14.31
C PHE A 207 3.85 -34.05 14.79
N ILE A 208 4.95 -34.81 14.75
CA ILE A 208 5.00 -36.21 15.22
C ILE A 208 5.03 -36.28 16.77
N SER A 209 5.46 -35.20 17.44
CA SER A 209 5.43 -35.04 18.90
C SER A 209 4.00 -35.06 19.47
N ARG A 210 3.01 -34.54 18.71
CA ARG A 210 1.61 -34.46 19.15
C ARG A 210 0.99 -35.83 19.43
N LYS A 211 1.23 -36.80 18.53
CA LYS A 211 0.67 -38.16 18.66
C LYS A 211 1.30 -38.95 19.82
N HIS A 212 2.56 -38.67 20.14
CA HIS A 212 3.25 -39.26 21.29
C HIS A 212 2.81 -38.61 22.62
N ALA A 213 2.62 -37.28 22.64
CA ALA A 213 2.08 -36.57 23.79
C ALA A 213 0.64 -37.01 24.11
N GLU A 214 -0.23 -37.13 23.11
CA GLU A 214 -1.60 -37.63 23.25
C GLU A 214 -1.65 -39.04 23.86
N LYS A 215 -0.76 -39.94 23.41
CA LYS A 215 -0.69 -41.33 23.87
C LYS A 215 -0.11 -41.47 25.29
N SER A 216 0.90 -40.67 25.63
CA SER A 216 1.44 -40.63 27.00
C SER A 216 0.44 -40.05 27.99
N MET A 217 -0.39 -39.10 27.57
CA MET A 217 -1.45 -38.51 28.39
C MET A 217 -2.66 -39.42 28.60
N GLU A 218 -3.05 -40.22 27.59
CA GLU A 218 -4.05 -41.28 27.75
C GLU A 218 -3.61 -42.34 28.78
N ASN A 219 -2.32 -42.67 28.81
CA ASN A 219 -1.77 -43.60 29.77
C ASN A 219 -1.73 -43.01 31.20
N LEU A 220 -1.47 -41.71 31.33
CA LEU A 220 -1.51 -40.98 32.61
C LEU A 220 -2.94 -40.82 33.15
N SER A 221 -3.94 -40.56 32.29
CA SER A 221 -5.34 -40.44 32.73
C SER A 221 -5.94 -41.78 33.16
N ARG A 222 -5.48 -42.90 32.59
CA ARG A 222 -5.84 -44.26 33.03
C ARG A 222 -5.19 -44.64 34.36
N ALA A 223 -4.06 -44.03 34.71
CA ALA A 223 -3.33 -44.33 35.93
C ALA A 223 -3.85 -43.57 37.17
N ASN A 224 -4.63 -42.49 37.01
CA ASN A 224 -5.11 -41.66 38.13
C ASN A 224 -6.58 -41.20 37.96
N PRO A 225 -7.57 -42.01 38.37
CA PRO A 225 -9.00 -41.71 38.20
C PRO A 225 -9.56 -40.62 39.14
N GLY A 226 -8.72 -39.98 39.98
CA GLY A 226 -9.15 -39.00 40.99
C GLY A 226 -8.93 -37.51 40.65
N MET A 227 -8.33 -37.18 39.50
CA MET A 227 -8.16 -35.77 39.08
C MET A 227 -9.45 -35.23 38.44
N ASN A 228 -10.41 -34.84 39.28
CA ASN A 228 -11.53 -33.99 38.85
C ASN A 228 -11.31 -32.55 39.36
N ASN A 229 -11.44 -31.59 38.43
CA ASN A 229 -11.71 -30.15 38.64
C ASN A 229 -10.55 -29.14 38.85
N ALA A 230 -9.37 -29.36 38.30
CA ALA A 230 -8.47 -28.27 37.95
C ALA A 230 -7.92 -28.51 36.54
N GLU A 231 -8.39 -27.70 35.57
CA GLU A 231 -8.01 -27.65 34.15
C GLU A 231 -7.36 -28.92 33.59
N CYS A 232 -8.20 -29.81 33.02
CA CYS A 232 -7.73 -31.02 32.35
C CYS A 232 -6.61 -30.68 31.34
N PRO A 233 -5.43 -31.32 31.39
CA PRO A 233 -4.33 -30.96 30.48
C PRO A 233 -4.64 -31.25 29.00
N LYS A 234 -5.74 -31.96 28.71
CA LYS A 234 -6.34 -32.10 27.38
C LYS A 234 -6.86 -30.77 26.81
N LEU A 235 -7.40 -29.88 27.65
CA LEU A 235 -7.82 -28.52 27.29
C LEU A 235 -6.62 -27.59 27.09
N LEU A 236 -5.56 -27.75 27.90
CA LEU A 236 -4.28 -27.03 27.73
C LEU A 236 -3.54 -27.43 26.44
N LEU A 237 -3.62 -28.70 26.03
CA LEU A 237 -3.12 -29.18 24.74
C LEU A 237 -4.02 -28.80 23.56
N GLN A 238 -5.33 -28.63 23.77
CA GLN A 238 -6.25 -28.10 22.74
C GLN A 238 -6.11 -26.59 22.52
N ARG A 239 -5.61 -25.84 23.50
CA ARG A 239 -5.03 -24.49 23.32
C ARG A 239 -3.68 -24.58 22.58
N THR A 240 -3.65 -25.27 21.43
CA THR A 240 -2.53 -25.14 20.50
C THR A 240 -2.50 -23.69 20.02
N PHE A 241 -1.35 -23.02 20.16
CA PHE A 241 -1.10 -21.71 19.54
C PHE A 241 -1.45 -21.81 18.04
N HIS A 242 -2.60 -21.27 17.64
CA HIS A 242 -3.01 -21.26 16.25
C HIS A 242 -2.36 -20.04 15.60
N SER A 243 -1.41 -20.29 14.69
CA SER A 243 -0.91 -19.25 13.81
C SER A 243 -2.04 -18.66 12.98
N VAL A 244 -1.90 -17.43 12.52
CA VAL A 244 -2.90 -16.78 11.65
C VAL A 244 -3.20 -17.63 10.42
N SER A 245 -2.18 -18.26 9.81
CA SER A 245 -2.37 -19.19 8.68
C SER A 245 -3.22 -20.42 9.06
N ALA A 246 -3.03 -20.98 10.27
CA ALA A 246 -3.84 -22.09 10.75
C ALA A 246 -5.30 -21.67 11.05
N ILE A 247 -5.50 -20.44 11.53
CA ILE A 247 -6.84 -19.86 11.75
C ILE A 247 -7.57 -19.70 10.42
N ARG A 248 -6.93 -19.13 9.39
CA ARG A 248 -7.51 -19.04 8.03
C ARG A 248 -7.93 -20.41 7.51
N ARG A 249 -7.04 -21.41 7.59
CA ARG A 249 -7.35 -22.75 7.07
C ARG A 249 -8.49 -23.41 7.82
N LYS A 250 -8.50 -23.34 9.16
CA LYS A 250 -9.60 -23.85 9.99
C LYS A 250 -10.94 -23.21 9.67
N PHE A 251 -10.96 -21.90 9.42
CA PHE A 251 -12.18 -21.19 9.01
C PHE A 251 -12.71 -21.72 7.68
N ILE A 252 -11.84 -21.82 6.67
CA ILE A 252 -12.22 -22.37 5.36
C ILE A 252 -12.68 -23.83 5.46
N ASP A 253 -11.89 -24.69 6.10
CA ASP A 253 -12.21 -26.12 6.30
C ASP A 253 -13.59 -26.29 6.95
N PHE A 254 -13.87 -25.51 8.01
CA PHE A 254 -15.12 -25.59 8.73
C PHE A 254 -16.34 -25.27 7.86
N PHE A 255 -16.24 -24.27 6.97
CA PHE A 255 -17.35 -23.91 6.10
C PHE A 255 -17.44 -24.78 4.85
N GLU A 256 -16.31 -25.32 4.35
CA GLU A 256 -16.30 -26.38 3.33
C GLU A 256 -17.03 -27.64 3.85
N GLU A 257 -16.84 -28.02 5.12
CA GLU A 257 -17.61 -29.08 5.80
C GLU A 257 -19.13 -28.80 5.88
N LYS A 258 -19.55 -27.53 5.73
CA LYS A 258 -20.96 -27.10 5.72
C LYS A 258 -21.45 -26.74 4.30
N ASP A 259 -20.81 -27.29 3.27
CA ASP A 259 -21.13 -27.11 1.84
C ASP A 259 -20.95 -25.67 1.30
N HIS A 260 -20.09 -24.85 1.89
CA HIS A 260 -19.72 -23.56 1.31
C HIS A 260 -18.61 -23.74 0.28
N LEU A 261 -18.70 -23.02 -0.83
CA LEU A 261 -17.59 -22.96 -1.78
C LEU A 261 -16.57 -21.92 -1.33
N HIS A 262 -15.32 -22.36 -1.16
CA HIS A 262 -14.22 -21.45 -1.00
C HIS A 262 -13.96 -20.68 -2.31
N VAL A 263 -13.99 -19.36 -2.24
CA VAL A 263 -13.62 -18.48 -3.37
C VAL A 263 -12.43 -17.60 -3.02
N PRO A 264 -11.53 -17.30 -3.97
CA PRO A 264 -10.42 -16.40 -3.71
C PRO A 264 -10.88 -14.98 -3.35
N SER A 265 -10.09 -14.29 -2.52
CA SER A 265 -10.27 -12.86 -2.25
C SER A 265 -10.25 -12.05 -3.55
N SER A 266 -11.19 -11.11 -3.71
CA SER A 266 -11.13 -10.10 -4.77
C SER A 266 -10.04 -9.06 -4.49
N SER A 267 -9.77 -8.22 -5.50
CA SER A 267 -8.90 -7.05 -5.37
C SER A 267 -9.41 -6.08 -4.29
N VAL A 268 -8.50 -5.35 -3.65
CA VAL A 268 -8.86 -4.18 -2.81
C VAL A 268 -9.35 -3.01 -3.64
N LEU A 269 -9.06 -2.96 -4.94
CA LEU A 269 -9.72 -2.04 -5.86
C LEU A 269 -11.08 -2.65 -6.26
N PRO A 270 -12.20 -1.95 -6.01
CA PRO A 270 -13.51 -2.40 -6.46
C PRO A 270 -13.55 -2.54 -7.98
N ASN A 271 -14.47 -3.37 -8.47
CA ASN A 271 -14.73 -3.44 -9.91
C ASN A 271 -15.23 -2.08 -10.43
N ASP A 272 -14.93 -1.76 -11.69
CA ASP A 272 -15.16 -0.41 -12.25
C ASP A 272 -16.65 0.00 -12.34
N ASP A 273 -17.58 -0.96 -12.20
CA ASP A 273 -19.03 -0.74 -12.10
C ASP A 273 -19.48 -0.29 -10.69
N ASP A 274 -18.64 -0.48 -9.67
CA ASP A 274 -18.91 -0.02 -8.32
C ASP A 274 -18.31 1.37 -8.04
N SER A 275 -18.97 2.41 -8.55
CA SER A 275 -18.60 3.80 -8.28
C SER A 275 -18.87 4.25 -6.84
N THR A 276 -19.35 3.37 -5.96
CA THR A 276 -19.75 3.74 -4.59
C THR A 276 -18.60 3.60 -3.58
N LEU A 277 -17.53 2.87 -3.94
CA LEU A 277 -16.40 2.58 -3.05
C LEU A 277 -15.06 2.95 -3.70
N LEU A 278 -14.11 3.38 -2.86
CA LEU A 278 -12.73 3.65 -3.27
C LEU A 278 -11.84 2.42 -3.10
N PHE A 279 -12.05 1.69 -2.01
CA PHE A 279 -11.43 0.40 -1.72
C PHE A 279 -12.50 -0.57 -1.25
N THR A 280 -12.32 -1.87 -1.52
CA THR A 280 -13.09 -2.95 -0.92
C THR A 280 -12.96 -2.87 0.60
N ASN A 281 -14.08 -2.66 1.29
CA ASN A 281 -14.10 -2.40 2.74
C ASN A 281 -14.78 -3.53 3.55
N SER A 282 -15.41 -4.48 2.85
CA SER A 282 -16.13 -5.63 3.41
C SER A 282 -16.07 -6.83 2.46
N GLY A 283 -16.26 -8.04 3.00
CA GLY A 283 -16.27 -9.27 2.21
C GLY A 283 -17.44 -9.35 1.22
N MET A 284 -18.61 -8.79 1.58
CA MET A 284 -19.80 -8.83 0.74
C MET A 284 -19.68 -8.07 -0.59
N ASN A 285 -18.69 -7.17 -0.72
CA ASN A 285 -18.51 -6.36 -1.93
C ASN A 285 -18.32 -7.22 -3.18
N GLN A 286 -17.64 -8.37 -3.06
CA GLN A 286 -17.43 -9.32 -4.15
C GLN A 286 -18.74 -9.97 -4.64
N PHE A 287 -19.80 -9.96 -3.83
CA PHE A 287 -21.06 -10.65 -4.10
C PHE A 287 -22.24 -9.69 -4.31
N LYS A 288 -21.96 -8.40 -4.54
CA LYS A 288 -22.98 -7.36 -4.73
C LYS A 288 -23.99 -7.72 -5.83
N SER A 289 -23.52 -8.31 -6.94
CA SER A 289 -24.39 -8.75 -8.04
C SER A 289 -25.41 -9.82 -7.61
N ILE A 290 -25.00 -10.76 -6.76
CA ILE A 290 -25.85 -11.83 -6.22
C ILE A 290 -26.88 -11.24 -5.26
N LEU A 291 -26.45 -10.35 -4.35
CA LEU A 291 -27.33 -9.67 -3.39
C LEU A 291 -28.40 -8.80 -4.08
N LEU A 292 -28.11 -8.27 -5.27
CA LEU A 292 -29.06 -7.51 -6.07
C LEU A 292 -29.94 -8.39 -6.97
N GLY A 293 -29.74 -9.72 -6.96
CA GLY A 293 -30.55 -10.68 -7.71
C GLY A 293 -30.17 -10.87 -9.18
N ASN A 294 -28.96 -10.45 -9.58
CA ASN A 294 -28.51 -10.48 -10.98
C ASN A 294 -27.82 -11.80 -11.38
N ASP A 295 -27.44 -12.65 -10.42
CA ASP A 295 -26.82 -13.96 -10.66
C ASP A 295 -27.45 -15.03 -9.75
N LYS A 296 -27.56 -16.27 -10.25
CA LYS A 296 -28.31 -17.39 -9.64
C LYS A 296 -27.46 -18.64 -9.37
N HIS A 297 -26.14 -18.57 -9.57
CA HIS A 297 -25.28 -19.75 -9.42
C HIS A 297 -24.67 -19.79 -8.01
N GLN A 298 -24.81 -20.94 -7.34
CA GLN A 298 -24.29 -21.30 -6.02
C GLN A 298 -24.69 -20.38 -4.85
N LEU A 299 -25.20 -20.98 -3.77
CA LEU A 299 -25.91 -20.24 -2.71
C LEU A 299 -25.10 -20.05 -1.42
N LYS A 300 -23.93 -20.69 -1.29
CA LYS A 300 -23.10 -20.63 -0.08
C LYS A 300 -21.63 -20.45 -0.44
N TYR A 301 -20.98 -19.45 0.15
CA TYR A 301 -19.59 -19.11 -0.13
C TYR A 301 -18.80 -18.82 1.13
N VAL A 302 -17.50 -19.05 1.11
CA VAL A 302 -16.58 -18.71 2.19
C VAL A 302 -15.29 -18.13 1.62
N ASN A 303 -14.72 -17.11 2.26
CA ASN A 303 -13.37 -16.62 1.95
C ASN A 303 -12.75 -15.86 3.13
N TYR A 304 -11.54 -15.36 2.91
CA TYR A 304 -10.93 -14.26 3.68
C TYR A 304 -10.64 -13.10 2.72
N GLN A 305 -11.44 -12.05 2.78
CA GLN A 305 -11.34 -10.91 1.86
C GLN A 305 -10.33 -9.87 2.36
N LYS A 306 -9.44 -9.42 1.46
CA LYS A 306 -8.60 -8.22 1.67
C LYS A 306 -9.49 -6.98 1.79
N CYS A 307 -9.41 -6.26 2.90
CA CYS A 307 -10.18 -5.03 3.12
C CYS A 307 -9.26 -3.85 3.46
N ILE A 308 -9.50 -2.68 2.84
CA ILE A 308 -8.85 -1.42 3.19
C ILE A 308 -9.90 -0.40 3.64
N ARG A 309 -9.73 0.16 4.85
CA ARG A 309 -10.61 1.19 5.43
C ARG A 309 -9.88 2.52 5.56
N VAL A 310 -9.69 3.15 4.40
CA VAL A 310 -9.02 4.45 4.27
C VAL A 310 -9.87 5.35 3.38
N GLY A 311 -10.44 6.41 3.96
CA GLY A 311 -11.42 7.28 3.29
C GLY A 311 -12.85 6.72 3.26
N GLY A 312 -13.83 7.51 2.80
CA GLY A 312 -15.24 7.10 2.73
C GLY A 312 -15.99 7.07 4.08
N LYS A 313 -17.09 6.29 4.16
CA LYS A 313 -17.91 6.10 5.37
C LYS A 313 -17.14 5.35 6.47
N HIS A 314 -16.45 4.28 6.08
CA HIS A 314 -15.63 3.44 6.98
C HIS A 314 -14.16 3.84 6.84
N ASN A 315 -13.68 4.69 7.75
CA ASN A 315 -12.34 5.28 7.67
C ASN A 315 -11.60 5.18 9.01
N ASP A 316 -10.65 4.26 9.09
CA ASP A 316 -9.89 3.98 10.32
C ASP A 316 -8.53 4.70 10.33
N LEU A 317 -8.21 5.47 9.29
CA LEU A 317 -6.90 6.09 9.10
C LEU A 317 -6.40 6.93 10.29
N GLU A 318 -7.30 7.68 10.94
CA GLU A 318 -6.96 8.53 12.08
C GLU A 318 -6.95 7.76 13.41
N VAL A 319 -7.58 6.59 13.47
CA VAL A 319 -7.69 5.76 14.68
C VAL A 319 -6.49 4.82 14.81
N VAL A 320 -5.99 4.33 13.68
CA VAL A 320 -4.86 3.39 13.62
C VAL A 320 -3.64 3.91 14.37
N GLY A 321 -3.11 3.04 15.23
CA GLY A 321 -1.97 3.31 16.11
C GLY A 321 -2.32 3.97 17.43
N HIS A 322 -3.51 4.56 17.59
CA HIS A 322 -3.98 5.07 18.88
C HIS A 322 -4.50 3.93 19.77
N ASP A 323 -5.24 2.99 19.20
CA ASP A 323 -5.63 1.75 19.88
C ASP A 323 -4.82 0.53 19.42
N VAL A 324 -5.23 -0.64 19.90
CA VAL A 324 -4.53 -1.91 19.75
C VAL A 324 -5.21 -2.88 18.77
N HIS A 325 -6.28 -2.45 18.09
CA HIS A 325 -7.12 -3.36 17.30
C HIS A 325 -7.63 -2.81 15.96
N HIS A 326 -7.63 -1.50 15.73
CA HIS A 326 -7.93 -0.93 14.41
C HIS A 326 -6.71 -1.00 13.48
N GLN A 327 -7.00 -1.21 12.21
CA GLN A 327 -6.05 -1.39 11.11
C GLN A 327 -6.56 -0.68 9.86
N THR A 328 -5.65 -0.17 9.02
CA THR A 328 -6.05 0.35 7.71
C THR A 328 -6.26 -0.78 6.70
N PHE A 329 -5.51 -1.87 6.85
CA PHE A 329 -5.68 -3.11 6.12
C PHE A 329 -5.86 -4.28 7.08
N PHE A 330 -6.91 -5.07 6.85
CA PHE A 330 -7.19 -6.28 7.60
C PHE A 330 -7.85 -7.30 6.69
N GLU A 331 -7.89 -8.55 7.15
CA GLU A 331 -8.52 -9.65 6.41
C GLU A 331 -9.86 -9.97 7.06
N MET A 332 -10.93 -9.88 6.27
CA MET A 332 -12.27 -10.20 6.72
C MET A 332 -12.60 -11.64 6.36
N LEU A 333 -12.60 -12.52 7.37
CA LEU A 333 -13.15 -13.86 7.25
C LEU A 333 -14.67 -13.73 7.10
N GLY A 334 -15.22 -14.27 6.01
CA GLY A 334 -16.65 -14.17 5.73
C GLY A 334 -17.21 -15.46 5.18
N ASN A 335 -18.46 -15.73 5.55
CA ASN A 335 -19.28 -16.78 4.97
C ASN A 335 -20.64 -16.20 4.60
N TRP A 336 -21.12 -16.55 3.41
CA TRP A 336 -22.33 -16.00 2.84
C TRP A 336 -23.35 -17.09 2.56
N SER A 337 -24.61 -16.79 2.84
CA SER A 337 -25.76 -17.56 2.34
C SER A 337 -26.66 -16.63 1.56
N PHE A 338 -26.96 -17.03 0.33
CA PHE A 338 -27.81 -16.28 -0.57
C PHE A 338 -29.12 -17.03 -0.82
N ASN A 339 -30.18 -16.27 -1.10
CA ASN A 339 -31.50 -16.79 -1.46
C ASN A 339 -32.07 -17.78 -0.43
N GLY A 340 -31.87 -17.48 0.87
CA GLY A 340 -32.42 -18.29 1.96
C GLY A 340 -31.82 -19.70 2.09
N SER A 341 -30.58 -19.94 1.64
CA SER A 341 -29.96 -21.27 1.74
C SER A 341 -29.81 -21.79 3.18
N TYR A 342 -29.58 -20.87 4.12
CA TYR A 342 -29.79 -21.06 5.56
C TYR A 342 -30.06 -19.70 6.22
N GLY A 343 -30.65 -19.71 7.41
CA GLY A 343 -31.13 -18.52 8.12
C GLY A 343 -30.32 -18.18 9.37
N LYS A 344 -30.95 -17.39 10.26
CA LYS A 344 -30.31 -16.87 11.49
C LYS A 344 -29.86 -18.01 12.43
N ARG A 345 -30.68 -19.05 12.57
CA ARG A 345 -30.41 -20.18 13.47
C ARG A 345 -29.11 -20.88 13.11
N GLU A 346 -28.95 -21.26 11.85
CA GLU A 346 -27.74 -21.91 11.36
C GLU A 346 -26.54 -20.96 11.44
N ALA A 347 -26.70 -19.69 11.04
CA ALA A 347 -25.62 -18.70 11.09
C ALA A 347 -25.04 -18.53 12.50
N CYS A 348 -25.89 -18.32 13.51
CA CYS A 348 -25.46 -18.19 14.90
C CYS A 348 -24.87 -19.50 15.45
N THR A 349 -25.45 -20.65 15.09
CA THR A 349 -24.96 -21.97 15.53
C THR A 349 -23.57 -22.25 14.97
N TYR A 350 -23.34 -22.02 13.68
CA TYR A 350 -22.04 -22.20 13.04
C TYR A 350 -20.98 -21.26 13.63
N ALA A 351 -21.35 -20.00 13.89
CA ALA A 351 -20.43 -19.06 14.51
C ALA A 351 -20.02 -19.51 15.92
N TRP A 352 -20.97 -19.98 16.72
CA TRP A 352 -20.71 -20.49 18.06
C TRP A 352 -19.86 -21.78 18.07
N GLU A 353 -20.21 -22.75 17.20
CA GLU A 353 -19.46 -24.00 17.01
C GLU A 353 -18.01 -23.71 16.60
N LEU A 354 -17.79 -22.81 15.64
CA LEU A 354 -16.44 -22.47 15.20
C LEU A 354 -15.61 -21.86 16.35
N LEU A 355 -16.15 -20.85 17.03
CA LEU A 355 -15.41 -20.14 18.08
C LEU A 355 -15.13 -21.03 19.29
N THR A 356 -16.13 -21.77 19.77
CA THR A 356 -16.03 -22.52 21.03
C THR A 356 -15.49 -23.94 20.85
N GLU A 357 -15.87 -24.65 19.79
CA GLU A 357 -15.48 -26.06 19.59
C GLU A 357 -14.24 -26.18 18.72
N ARG A 358 -14.16 -25.45 17.60
CA ARG A 358 -13.04 -25.59 16.64
C ARG A 358 -11.81 -24.76 16.99
N LEU A 359 -12.02 -23.58 17.58
CA LEU A 359 -10.97 -22.66 18.03
C LEU A 359 -10.77 -22.67 19.55
N ALA A 360 -11.62 -23.41 20.29
CA ALA A 360 -11.51 -23.59 21.75
C ALA A 360 -11.47 -22.27 22.54
N LEU A 361 -12.17 -21.23 22.06
CA LEU A 361 -12.37 -20.01 22.84
C LEU A 361 -13.30 -20.30 24.02
N ASP A 362 -12.95 -19.71 25.16
CA ASP A 362 -13.73 -19.85 26.38
C ASP A 362 -15.09 -19.16 26.23
N SER A 363 -16.14 -19.98 26.11
CA SER A 363 -17.53 -19.55 25.97
C SER A 363 -18.00 -18.66 27.12
N THR A 364 -17.37 -18.75 28.30
CA THR A 364 -17.73 -17.92 29.45
C THR A 364 -17.34 -16.45 29.29
N ARG A 365 -16.51 -16.15 28.29
CA ARG A 365 -15.99 -14.81 27.98
C ARG A 365 -16.63 -14.22 26.73
N LEU A 366 -17.53 -14.95 26.08
CA LEU A 366 -18.27 -14.50 24.91
C LEU A 366 -19.58 -13.82 25.32
N TYR A 367 -19.86 -12.72 24.64
CA TYR A 367 -21.09 -11.93 24.75
C TYR A 367 -21.68 -11.76 23.36
N VAL A 368 -23.00 -11.77 23.26
CA VAL A 368 -23.69 -11.60 21.98
C VAL A 368 -24.67 -10.45 22.05
N THR A 369 -24.88 -9.78 20.93
CA THR A 369 -25.80 -8.65 20.83
C THR A 369 -26.93 -8.94 19.87
N TYR A 370 -28.03 -8.19 19.93
CA TYR A 370 -29.11 -8.30 18.94
C TYR A 370 -29.77 -6.94 18.72
N PHE A 371 -30.39 -6.79 17.55
CA PHE A 371 -31.09 -5.57 17.21
C PHE A 371 -32.32 -5.34 18.10
N GLY A 372 -32.27 -4.32 18.95
CA GLY A 372 -33.31 -3.90 19.89
C GLY A 372 -34.42 -3.04 19.27
N GLY A 373 -34.40 -2.80 17.95
CA GLY A 373 -35.43 -2.02 17.24
C GLY A 373 -35.03 -0.57 16.96
N SER A 374 -35.75 0.08 16.04
CA SER A 374 -35.61 1.50 15.72
C SER A 374 -36.97 2.11 15.43
N LYS A 375 -37.38 3.10 16.24
CA LYS A 375 -38.59 3.89 16.00
C LYS A 375 -38.47 4.75 14.73
N GLU A 376 -37.25 5.22 14.42
CA GLU A 376 -36.98 6.04 13.24
C GLU A 376 -37.27 5.27 11.94
N TRP A 377 -36.93 3.99 11.90
CA TRP A 377 -37.10 3.15 10.72
C TRP A 377 -38.34 2.26 10.76
N GLY A 378 -39.15 2.38 11.81
CA GLY A 378 -40.37 1.57 11.99
C GLY A 378 -40.09 0.08 12.19
N LEU A 379 -38.91 -0.29 12.71
CA LEU A 379 -38.50 -1.68 12.92
C LEU A 379 -38.57 -2.07 14.40
N GLY A 380 -39.21 -3.20 14.69
CA GLY A 380 -39.25 -3.79 16.04
C GLY A 380 -37.93 -4.48 16.44
N PRO A 381 -37.78 -4.89 17.71
CA PRO A 381 -36.67 -5.72 18.14
C PRO A 381 -36.64 -7.08 17.42
N ASP A 382 -35.44 -7.57 17.12
CA ASP A 382 -35.19 -8.88 16.53
C ASP A 382 -35.23 -9.99 17.60
N GLU A 383 -36.43 -10.25 18.13
CA GLU A 383 -36.65 -11.29 19.15
C GLU A 383 -36.33 -12.70 18.64
N ASP A 384 -36.42 -12.94 17.33
CA ASP A 384 -36.02 -14.21 16.72
C ASP A 384 -34.53 -14.48 16.93
N CYS A 385 -33.68 -13.47 16.69
CA CYS A 385 -32.24 -13.58 16.94
C CYS A 385 -31.95 -13.80 18.43
N ARG A 386 -32.63 -13.07 19.32
CA ARG A 386 -32.50 -13.26 20.77
C ARG A 386 -32.85 -14.69 21.20
N GLN A 387 -33.94 -15.23 20.68
CA GLN A 387 -34.36 -16.60 21.00
C GLN A 387 -33.37 -17.65 20.48
N VAL A 388 -32.78 -17.44 19.29
CA VAL A 388 -31.73 -18.33 18.76
C VAL A 388 -30.53 -18.40 19.72
N TRP A 389 -30.09 -17.27 20.28
CA TRP A 389 -28.97 -17.27 21.24
C TRP A 389 -29.31 -17.96 22.57
N LEU A 390 -30.55 -17.82 23.05
CA LEU A 390 -31.05 -18.55 24.22
C LEU A 390 -31.07 -20.07 23.95
N ASP A 391 -31.52 -20.47 22.77
CA ASP A 391 -31.58 -21.88 22.35
C ASP A 391 -30.18 -22.52 22.23
N ILE A 392 -29.17 -21.74 21.82
CA ILE A 392 -27.75 -22.16 21.81
C ILE A 392 -27.21 -22.37 23.24
N GLY A 393 -27.89 -21.82 24.25
CA GLY A 393 -27.54 -21.97 25.66
C GLY A 393 -26.76 -20.79 26.25
N ILE A 394 -26.79 -19.63 25.60
CA ILE A 394 -26.14 -18.42 26.11
C ILE A 394 -26.97 -17.84 27.26
N PRO A 395 -26.37 -17.52 28.42
CA PRO A 395 -27.07 -16.85 29.52
C PRO A 395 -27.69 -15.52 29.11
N ASN A 396 -28.91 -15.23 29.59
CA ASN A 396 -29.65 -14.01 29.22
C ASN A 396 -28.90 -12.71 29.62
N ASP A 397 -28.07 -12.72 30.65
CA ASP A 397 -27.24 -11.58 31.06
C ASP A 397 -26.02 -11.32 30.14
N ARG A 398 -25.84 -12.16 29.11
CA ARG A 398 -24.82 -12.00 28.06
C ARG A 398 -25.40 -11.77 26.66
N ILE A 399 -26.73 -11.65 26.56
CA ILE A 399 -27.44 -11.33 25.33
C ILE A 399 -27.95 -9.89 25.44
N ILE A 400 -27.32 -8.96 24.73
CA ILE A 400 -27.45 -7.52 24.97
C ILE A 400 -28.17 -6.83 23.80
N PRO A 401 -29.22 -6.03 24.02
CA PRO A 401 -29.88 -5.29 22.94
C PRO A 401 -29.11 -4.02 22.58
N PHE A 402 -28.84 -3.81 21.28
CA PHE A 402 -28.44 -2.50 20.75
C PHE A 402 -29.31 -2.06 19.58
N THR A 403 -29.34 -0.77 19.28
CA THR A 403 -30.16 -0.22 18.20
C THR A 403 -29.32 0.02 16.94
N SER A 404 -28.77 1.22 16.77
CA SER A 404 -27.99 1.59 15.59
C SER A 404 -26.74 0.75 15.37
N GLU A 405 -26.12 0.24 16.45
CA GLU A 405 -24.92 -0.61 16.35
C GLU A 405 -25.26 -1.97 15.73
N ASN A 406 -26.43 -2.54 16.02
CA ASN A 406 -26.91 -3.79 15.45
C ASN A 406 -27.72 -3.61 14.15
N PHE A 407 -27.43 -2.57 13.38
CA PHE A 407 -28.01 -2.37 12.06
C PHE A 407 -26.92 -2.01 11.05
N TRP A 408 -26.61 -2.96 10.18
CA TRP A 408 -25.49 -2.82 9.25
C TRP A 408 -25.94 -2.29 7.90
N GLU A 409 -25.12 -1.41 7.32
CA GLU A 409 -25.38 -0.80 6.02
C GLU A 409 -24.07 -0.61 5.23
N MET A 410 -24.09 -1.04 3.97
CA MET A 410 -22.93 -0.96 3.07
C MET A 410 -22.49 0.48 2.78
N GLY A 411 -23.44 1.41 2.71
CA GLY A 411 -23.22 2.78 2.28
C GLY A 411 -24.38 3.70 2.66
N LYS A 412 -24.59 4.77 1.89
CA LYS A 412 -25.79 5.63 2.00
C LYS A 412 -27.00 5.04 1.29
N VAL A 413 -26.76 4.19 0.28
CA VAL A 413 -27.74 3.48 -0.54
C VAL A 413 -27.24 2.05 -0.72
N GLY A 414 -28.14 1.07 -0.77
CA GLY A 414 -27.84 -0.33 -1.05
C GLY A 414 -28.27 -1.31 0.05
N PRO A 415 -27.89 -2.60 -0.06
CA PRO A 415 -28.30 -3.64 0.88
C PRO A 415 -27.92 -3.34 2.34
N CYS A 416 -28.84 -3.64 3.25
CA CYS A 416 -28.72 -3.42 4.69
C CYS A 416 -29.63 -4.36 5.49
N GLY A 417 -29.41 -4.43 6.80
CA GLY A 417 -30.26 -5.23 7.68
C GLY A 417 -29.85 -5.22 9.15
N PRO A 418 -30.71 -5.74 10.03
CA PRO A 418 -30.34 -5.99 11.42
C PRO A 418 -29.19 -7.01 11.49
N CYS A 419 -28.38 -6.92 12.52
CA CYS A 419 -27.28 -7.86 12.74
C CYS A 419 -27.16 -8.26 14.22
N THR A 420 -26.32 -9.26 14.46
CA THR A 420 -25.84 -9.67 15.78
C THR A 420 -24.33 -9.66 15.78
N GLU A 421 -23.72 -9.21 16.87
CA GLU A 421 -22.27 -9.19 17.04
C GLU A 421 -21.87 -10.13 18.17
N ILE A 422 -20.75 -10.82 17.99
CA ILE A 422 -20.11 -11.66 19.01
C ILE A 422 -18.89 -10.92 19.52
N HIS A 423 -18.84 -10.68 20.83
CA HIS A 423 -17.75 -10.01 21.51
C HIS A 423 -17.02 -10.95 22.47
N TYR A 424 -15.74 -10.69 22.68
CA TYR A 424 -14.88 -11.46 23.57
C TYR A 424 -14.23 -10.56 24.63
N ASP A 425 -14.47 -10.87 25.91
CA ASP A 425 -13.77 -10.22 27.02
C ASP A 425 -12.35 -10.78 27.13
N ARG A 426 -11.35 -9.94 26.87
CA ARG A 426 -9.93 -10.31 26.87
C ARG A 426 -9.34 -10.45 28.27
N ILE A 427 -10.05 -9.99 29.31
CA ILE A 427 -9.64 -10.16 30.71
C ILE A 427 -10.23 -11.46 31.28
N GLY A 428 -11.54 -11.68 31.10
CA GLY A 428 -12.23 -12.86 31.63
C GLY A 428 -12.40 -12.83 33.15
N GLY A 429 -13.10 -13.82 33.70
CA GLY A 429 -13.34 -13.93 35.16
C GLY A 429 -14.22 -12.82 35.76
N ARG A 430 -14.95 -12.07 34.92
CA ARG A 430 -15.82 -10.94 35.32
C ARG A 430 -17.07 -10.89 34.45
N GLN A 431 -18.08 -10.16 34.93
CA GLN A 431 -19.24 -9.79 34.13
C GLN A 431 -18.93 -8.49 33.36
N ALA A 432 -18.88 -8.58 32.02
CA ALA A 432 -18.42 -7.53 31.12
C ALA A 432 -19.52 -7.01 30.18
N ALA A 433 -20.78 -7.39 30.39
CA ALA A 433 -21.90 -6.97 29.54
C ALA A 433 -21.98 -5.44 29.36
N GLU A 434 -21.77 -4.66 30.43
CA GLU A 434 -21.77 -3.19 30.37
C GLU A 434 -20.58 -2.58 29.61
N LEU A 435 -19.55 -3.38 29.31
CA LEU A 435 -18.33 -2.95 28.62
C LEU A 435 -18.38 -3.24 27.11
N VAL A 436 -19.34 -4.05 26.64
CA VAL A 436 -19.57 -4.35 25.22
C VAL A 436 -19.81 -3.04 24.46
N ASN A 437 -19.10 -2.86 23.34
CA ASN A 437 -19.07 -1.65 22.51
C ASN A 437 -18.72 -0.33 23.23
N ARG A 438 -18.20 -0.41 24.48
CA ARG A 438 -17.80 0.76 25.28
C ARG A 438 -16.35 0.75 25.72
N ASN A 439 -15.69 -0.41 25.67
CA ASN A 439 -14.33 -0.55 26.19
C ASN A 439 -13.47 -1.51 25.35
N ASN A 440 -12.22 -1.11 25.08
CA ASN A 440 -11.26 -1.88 24.29
C ASN A 440 -10.83 -3.25 24.89
N SER A 441 -11.17 -3.52 26.15
CA SER A 441 -10.95 -4.83 26.77
C SER A 441 -11.97 -5.89 26.33
N VAL A 442 -13.09 -5.47 25.74
CA VAL A 442 -14.10 -6.34 25.15
C VAL A 442 -14.15 -6.05 23.65
N VAL A 443 -13.65 -6.97 22.84
CA VAL A 443 -13.50 -6.76 21.40
C VAL A 443 -14.58 -7.49 20.62
N GLU A 444 -15.19 -6.81 19.67
CA GLU A 444 -16.05 -7.43 18.66
C GLU A 444 -15.21 -8.33 17.75
N LEU A 445 -15.54 -9.62 17.72
CA LEU A 445 -14.90 -10.63 16.88
C LEU A 445 -15.62 -10.81 15.55
N TRP A 446 -16.94 -10.95 15.58
CA TRP A 446 -17.73 -11.38 14.43
C TRP A 446 -19.06 -10.63 14.36
N ASN A 447 -19.36 -10.03 13.21
CA ASN A 447 -20.65 -9.47 12.89
C ASN A 447 -21.41 -10.39 11.91
N ILE A 448 -22.66 -10.72 12.24
CA ILE A 448 -23.55 -11.57 11.44
C ILE A 448 -24.76 -10.74 11.04
N VAL A 449 -24.79 -10.33 9.77
CA VAL A 449 -25.80 -9.44 9.21
C VAL A 449 -26.91 -10.24 8.53
N PHE A 450 -28.15 -9.97 8.94
CA PHE A 450 -29.36 -10.55 8.36
C PHE A 450 -29.89 -9.61 7.29
N MET A 451 -29.26 -9.64 6.12
CA MET A 451 -29.61 -8.79 4.99
C MET A 451 -31.06 -9.02 4.56
N SER A 452 -31.88 -8.00 4.79
CA SER A 452 -33.34 -8.06 4.65
C SER A 452 -33.90 -6.85 3.89
N TYR A 453 -33.13 -5.77 3.76
CA TYR A 453 -33.58 -4.50 3.19
C TYR A 453 -32.55 -3.93 2.21
N SER A 454 -33.00 -3.03 1.35
CA SER A 454 -32.17 -2.13 0.55
C SER A 454 -32.55 -0.70 0.94
N ARG A 455 -31.56 0.12 1.30
CA ARG A 455 -31.77 1.54 1.57
C ARG A 455 -31.78 2.29 0.25
N GLU A 456 -32.87 3.01 0.00
CA GLU A 456 -33.09 3.81 -1.20
C GLU A 456 -32.47 5.22 -1.03
N SER A 457 -32.38 5.99 -2.13
CA SER A 457 -31.74 7.31 -2.14
C SER A 457 -32.42 8.36 -1.26
N ASP A 458 -33.71 8.19 -0.98
CA ASP A 458 -34.49 9.03 -0.06
C ASP A 458 -34.36 8.62 1.42
N GLY A 459 -33.58 7.56 1.69
CA GLY A 459 -33.37 6.99 3.02
C GLY A 459 -34.41 5.95 3.44
N SER A 460 -35.44 5.68 2.63
CA SER A 460 -36.43 4.64 2.92
C SER A 460 -35.85 3.22 2.80
N LEU A 461 -36.46 2.26 3.48
CA LEU A 461 -36.07 0.85 3.45
C LEU A 461 -37.06 0.05 2.58
N ARG A 462 -36.55 -0.59 1.53
CA ARG A 462 -37.30 -1.54 0.71
C ARG A 462 -36.89 -2.97 1.04
N ALA A 463 -37.85 -3.87 1.25
CA ALA A 463 -37.54 -5.28 1.50
C ALA A 463 -36.81 -5.92 0.31
N LEU A 464 -35.80 -6.75 0.58
CA LEU A 464 -35.14 -7.54 -0.45
C LEU A 464 -36.02 -8.71 -0.90
N PRO A 465 -35.86 -9.21 -2.15
CA PRO A 465 -36.66 -10.33 -2.67
C PRO A 465 -36.45 -11.65 -1.92
N ALA A 466 -35.29 -11.81 -1.30
CA ALA A 466 -34.92 -12.94 -0.46
C ALA A 466 -34.05 -12.46 0.70
N PHE A 467 -33.99 -13.28 1.75
CA PHE A 467 -33.06 -13.04 2.87
C PHE A 467 -31.68 -13.60 2.54
N HIS A 468 -30.66 -12.88 2.98
CA HIS A 468 -29.26 -13.29 2.83
C HIS A 468 -28.55 -13.20 4.19
N ILE A 469 -27.56 -14.07 4.39
CA ILE A 469 -26.62 -13.99 5.51
C ILE A 469 -25.32 -13.45 4.97
N ASP A 470 -24.86 -12.36 5.54
CA ASP A 470 -23.54 -11.78 5.32
C ASP A 470 -22.80 -11.75 6.65
N THR A 471 -21.61 -12.34 6.71
CA THR A 471 -20.81 -12.32 7.94
C THR A 471 -19.45 -11.71 7.69
N GLY A 472 -18.93 -11.02 8.71
CA GLY A 472 -17.61 -10.44 8.71
C GLY A 472 -16.93 -10.62 10.05
N MET A 473 -15.83 -11.37 10.07
CA MET A 473 -14.96 -11.57 11.24
C MET A 473 -13.56 -11.06 10.92
N GLY A 474 -13.05 -10.14 11.73
CA GLY A 474 -11.70 -9.61 11.56
C GLY A 474 -10.65 -10.65 11.97
N LEU A 475 -9.88 -11.17 11.00
CA LEU A 475 -8.88 -12.21 11.22
C LEU A 475 -7.88 -11.81 12.32
N GLU A 476 -7.39 -10.57 12.28
CA GLU A 476 -6.40 -10.09 13.24
C GLU A 476 -6.95 -9.95 14.66
N ARG A 477 -8.23 -9.59 14.81
CA ARG A 477 -8.92 -9.58 16.11
C ARG A 477 -9.11 -10.98 16.65
N LEU A 478 -9.56 -11.90 15.79
CA LEU A 478 -9.70 -13.32 16.14
C LEU A 478 -8.36 -13.92 16.54
N ALA A 479 -7.31 -13.66 15.78
CA ALA A 479 -5.96 -14.15 16.07
C ALA A 479 -5.46 -13.68 17.43
N SER A 480 -5.66 -12.40 17.79
CA SER A 480 -5.24 -11.91 19.10
C SER A 480 -6.01 -12.57 20.25
N ALA A 481 -7.30 -12.87 20.06
CA ALA A 481 -8.11 -13.60 21.03
C ALA A 481 -7.67 -15.06 21.18
N VAL A 482 -7.46 -15.77 20.06
CA VAL A 482 -7.06 -17.19 20.02
C VAL A 482 -5.63 -17.39 20.54
N GLN A 483 -4.72 -16.48 20.23
CA GLN A 483 -3.33 -16.52 20.71
C GLN A 483 -3.17 -15.98 22.13
N GLY A 484 -4.21 -15.38 22.72
CA GLY A 484 -4.19 -14.85 24.08
C GLY A 484 -3.28 -13.64 24.27
N VAL A 485 -2.98 -12.89 23.21
CA VAL A 485 -2.15 -11.68 23.26
C VAL A 485 -3.01 -10.43 23.46
N PRO A 486 -2.50 -9.34 24.08
CA PRO A 486 -3.30 -8.17 24.46
C PRO A 486 -3.44 -7.11 23.36
N SER A 487 -2.93 -7.36 22.15
CA SER A 487 -3.02 -6.45 21.01
C SER A 487 -3.03 -7.23 19.70
N ASN A 488 -3.71 -6.72 18.66
CA ASN A 488 -3.62 -7.29 17.32
C ASN A 488 -2.19 -7.23 16.79
N TYR A 489 -1.43 -6.22 17.22
CA TYR A 489 -0.04 -6.01 16.82
C TYR A 489 0.95 -6.97 17.50
N GLU A 490 0.50 -7.77 18.46
CA GLU A 490 1.33 -8.78 19.14
C GLU A 490 1.08 -10.20 18.64
N THR A 491 0.32 -10.33 17.55
CA THR A 491 0.09 -11.59 16.86
C THR A 491 1.29 -11.96 15.97
N ASP A 492 1.35 -13.24 15.58
CA ASP A 492 2.39 -13.80 14.71
C ASP A 492 2.50 -13.14 13.33
N ILE A 493 1.45 -12.46 12.84
CA ILE A 493 1.48 -11.72 11.56
C ILE A 493 2.15 -10.34 11.68
N PHE A 494 2.19 -9.72 12.87
CA PHE A 494 2.81 -8.40 13.09
C PHE A 494 4.17 -8.47 13.78
N GLU A 495 4.38 -9.47 14.64
CA GLU A 495 5.63 -9.59 15.42
C GLU A 495 6.90 -9.55 14.55
N PRO A 496 6.99 -10.26 13.39
CA PRO A 496 8.15 -10.16 12.52
C PRO A 496 8.40 -8.74 11.98
N ILE A 497 7.34 -8.03 11.62
CA ILE A 497 7.39 -6.66 11.09
C ILE A 497 7.90 -5.69 12.16
N LEU A 498 7.37 -5.81 13.38
CA LEU A 498 7.77 -4.97 14.51
C LEU A 498 9.23 -5.20 14.92
N ILE A 499 9.70 -6.45 14.89
CA ILE A 499 11.11 -6.80 15.11
C ILE A 499 12.00 -6.18 14.02
N ALA A 500 11.57 -6.21 12.75
CA ALA A 500 12.31 -5.59 11.67
C ALA A 500 12.44 -4.08 11.86
N ILE A 501 11.34 -3.41 12.24
CA ILE A 501 11.34 -1.97 12.56
C ILE A 501 12.29 -1.66 13.71
N SER A 502 12.24 -2.43 14.82
CA SER A 502 13.09 -2.16 16.00
C SER A 502 14.58 -2.33 15.68
N LYS A 503 14.93 -3.34 14.88
CA LYS A 503 16.30 -3.59 14.42
C LYS A 503 16.80 -2.47 13.51
N LEU A 504 16.01 -2.03 12.55
CA LEU A 504 16.39 -0.97 11.61
C LEU A 504 16.52 0.39 12.27
N ALA A 505 15.67 0.71 13.25
CA ALA A 505 15.76 1.95 14.02
C ALA A 505 16.79 1.89 15.17
N ASN A 506 17.32 0.71 15.50
CA ASN A 506 18.18 0.48 16.65
C ASN A 506 17.57 1.00 17.97
N ILE A 507 16.31 0.64 18.23
CA ILE A 507 15.54 1.07 19.39
C ILE A 507 14.95 -0.12 20.15
N THR A 508 14.42 0.16 21.34
CA THR A 508 13.78 -0.82 22.21
C THR A 508 12.64 -1.58 21.49
N PRO A 509 12.54 -2.91 21.67
CA PRO A 509 11.46 -3.72 21.08
C PRO A 509 10.05 -3.22 21.44
N TYR A 510 9.09 -3.46 20.55
CA TYR A 510 7.71 -2.96 20.67
C TYR A 510 7.07 -3.23 22.04
N ARG A 511 7.10 -4.48 22.55
CA ARG A 511 6.47 -4.83 23.84
C ARG A 511 6.97 -3.98 25.01
N GLN A 512 8.27 -3.67 25.03
CA GLN A 512 8.84 -2.78 26.06
C GLN A 512 8.48 -1.31 25.82
N ALA A 513 8.34 -0.90 24.55
CA ALA A 513 7.89 0.45 24.20
C ALA A 513 6.43 0.70 24.63
N VAL A 514 5.56 -0.32 24.62
CA VAL A 514 4.16 -0.19 25.08
C VAL A 514 4.10 0.34 26.53
N GLU A 515 4.97 -0.15 27.40
CA GLU A 515 5.02 0.26 28.82
C GLU A 515 5.77 1.58 29.05
N ARG A 516 6.85 1.80 28.29
CA ARG A 516 7.83 2.87 28.59
C ARG A 516 7.67 4.13 27.74
N ASP A 517 7.15 3.99 26.52
CA ASP A 517 7.05 5.07 25.54
C ASP A 517 5.81 4.87 24.62
N PRO A 518 4.61 5.25 25.09
CA PRO A 518 3.37 5.05 24.35
C PRO A 518 3.37 5.71 22.95
N GLN A 519 4.11 6.81 22.77
CA GLN A 519 4.21 7.51 21.48
C GLN A 519 5.04 6.71 20.47
N LYS A 520 6.15 6.09 20.90
CA LYS A 520 6.87 5.14 20.05
C LYS A 520 6.04 3.89 19.78
N ALA A 521 5.35 3.34 20.78
CA ALA A 521 4.44 2.21 20.57
C ALA A 521 3.34 2.52 19.55
N GLN A 522 2.79 3.74 19.56
CA GLN A 522 1.90 4.22 18.50
C GLN A 522 2.60 4.24 17.13
N SER A 523 3.81 4.79 17.04
CA SER A 523 4.54 4.91 15.77
C SER A 523 4.89 3.55 15.18
N TYR A 524 5.26 2.56 16.01
CA TYR A 524 5.44 1.16 15.62
C TYR A 524 4.20 0.59 14.92
N ARG A 525 3.03 0.76 15.54
CA ARG A 525 1.75 0.28 15.02
C ARG A 525 1.41 0.90 13.67
N ILE A 526 1.57 2.23 13.54
CA ILE A 526 1.31 2.96 12.30
C ILE A 526 2.21 2.46 11.17
N VAL A 527 3.52 2.33 11.42
CA VAL A 527 4.47 1.86 10.40
C VAL A 527 4.13 0.43 9.96
N ALA A 528 3.91 -0.49 10.91
CA ALA A 528 3.64 -1.88 10.59
C ALA A 528 2.33 -2.06 9.81
N ASP A 529 1.25 -1.42 10.25
CA ASP A 529 -0.06 -1.47 9.58
C ASP A 529 -0.01 -0.85 8.19
N HIS A 530 0.51 0.37 8.06
CA HIS A 530 0.48 1.07 6.79
C HIS A 530 1.36 0.38 5.74
N LEU A 531 2.50 -0.21 6.13
CA LEU A 531 3.32 -0.98 5.18
C LEU A 531 2.60 -2.24 4.67
N ARG A 532 1.79 -2.92 5.51
CA ARG A 532 0.90 -4.00 5.04
C ARG A 532 -0.12 -3.46 4.04
N ALA A 533 -0.83 -2.38 4.38
CA ALA A 533 -1.84 -1.77 3.52
C ALA A 533 -1.28 -1.29 2.17
N ILE A 534 -0.12 -0.61 2.18
CA ILE A 534 0.57 -0.12 0.98
C ILE A 534 0.99 -1.28 0.09
N SER A 535 1.54 -2.35 0.67
CA SER A 535 2.01 -3.52 -0.09
C SER A 535 0.86 -4.19 -0.85
N ILE A 536 -0.27 -4.40 -0.16
CA ILE A 536 -1.48 -4.98 -0.78
C ILE A 536 -2.09 -4.03 -1.82
N ALA A 537 -2.22 -2.74 -1.50
CA ALA A 537 -2.81 -1.76 -2.42
C ALA A 537 -2.02 -1.65 -3.74
N ILE A 538 -0.68 -1.57 -3.66
CA ILE A 538 0.18 -1.49 -4.85
C ILE A 538 0.14 -2.81 -5.64
N ALA A 539 0.18 -3.97 -4.97
CA ALA A 539 0.09 -5.27 -5.63
C ALA A 539 -1.23 -5.45 -6.39
N ASP A 540 -2.32 -4.89 -5.89
CA ASP A 540 -3.62 -4.88 -6.54
C ASP A 540 -3.80 -3.74 -7.56
N GLY A 541 -2.76 -2.94 -7.83
CA GLY A 541 -2.70 -1.92 -8.89
C GLY A 541 -2.92 -0.48 -8.45
N ALA A 542 -3.13 -0.21 -7.15
CA ALA A 542 -3.33 1.14 -6.62
C ALA A 542 -1.98 1.87 -6.42
N ASN A 543 -1.40 2.35 -7.50
CA ASN A 543 -0.14 3.09 -7.47
C ASN A 543 -0.30 4.52 -6.93
N PRO A 544 0.73 5.11 -6.29
CA PRO A 544 0.69 6.50 -5.84
C PRO A 544 0.57 7.50 -7.03
N ASP A 545 -0.62 8.00 -7.31
CA ASP A 545 -0.90 8.88 -8.46
C ASP A 545 -1.79 10.09 -8.11
N THR A 546 -2.48 10.68 -9.09
CA THR A 546 -3.44 11.77 -8.90
C THR A 546 -4.89 11.30 -8.77
N ALA A 547 -5.18 10.04 -9.10
CA ALA A 547 -6.48 9.41 -8.88
C ALA A 547 -6.74 9.22 -7.38
N GLU A 548 -7.99 9.03 -6.99
CA GLU A 548 -8.36 9.09 -5.57
C GLU A 548 -7.73 7.99 -4.72
N ALA A 549 -7.75 6.74 -5.21
CA ALA A 549 -7.08 5.61 -4.55
C ALA A 549 -5.57 5.86 -4.42
N GLY A 550 -4.90 6.30 -5.49
CA GLY A 550 -3.45 6.59 -5.44
C GLY A 550 -3.07 7.77 -4.54
N ARG A 551 -3.94 8.78 -4.40
CA ARG A 551 -3.76 9.84 -3.39
C ARG A 551 -3.80 9.29 -1.96
N LEU A 552 -4.67 8.32 -1.68
CA LEU A 552 -4.77 7.68 -0.36
C LEU A 552 -3.57 6.76 -0.08
N VAL A 553 -3.10 5.99 -1.07
CA VAL A 553 -1.86 5.21 -0.94
C VAL A 553 -0.68 6.13 -0.63
N ARG A 554 -0.56 7.26 -1.35
CA ARG A 554 0.46 8.28 -1.05
C ARG A 554 0.33 8.84 0.37
N LEU A 555 -0.88 8.98 0.88
CA LEU A 555 -1.12 9.44 2.25
C LEU A 555 -0.63 8.42 3.29
N LEU A 556 -0.91 7.12 3.08
CA LEU A 556 -0.40 6.03 3.93
C LEU A 556 1.14 6.01 3.95
N ILE A 557 1.77 6.09 2.77
CA ILE A 557 3.23 6.13 2.63
C ILE A 557 3.83 7.26 3.47
N ARG A 558 3.26 8.46 3.38
CA ARG A 558 3.74 9.63 4.13
C ARG A 558 3.54 9.50 5.64
N ARG A 559 2.42 8.93 6.09
CA ARG A 559 2.18 8.65 7.52
C ARG A 559 3.20 7.63 8.04
N ALA A 560 3.47 6.56 7.28
CA ALA A 560 4.52 5.59 7.62
C ALA A 560 5.90 6.26 7.73
N MET A 561 6.26 7.16 6.79
CA MET A 561 7.52 7.92 6.84
C MET A 561 7.65 8.83 8.06
N LEU A 562 6.59 9.56 8.41
CA LEU A 562 6.58 10.41 9.59
C LEU A 562 6.73 9.60 10.87
N SER A 563 5.95 8.52 11.02
CA SER A 563 6.04 7.63 12.17
C SER A 563 7.38 6.90 12.25
N GLY A 564 7.94 6.46 11.12
CA GLY A 564 9.30 5.91 11.04
C GLY A 564 10.35 6.92 11.50
N GLY A 565 10.22 8.19 11.10
CA GLY A 565 11.07 9.29 11.58
C GLY A 565 11.00 9.49 13.09
N ARG A 566 9.80 9.40 13.69
CA ARG A 566 9.61 9.46 15.16
C ARG A 566 10.25 8.30 15.91
N LEU A 567 10.33 7.14 15.27
CA LEU A 567 11.08 5.98 15.78
C LEU A 567 12.60 6.14 15.62
N GLY A 568 13.07 7.14 14.86
CA GLY A 568 14.48 7.31 14.55
C GLY A 568 14.97 6.40 13.41
N MET A 569 14.06 5.86 12.58
CA MET A 569 14.46 5.10 11.40
C MET A 569 15.28 5.98 10.45
N PRO A 570 16.41 5.48 9.91
CA PRO A 570 17.16 6.20 8.87
C PRO A 570 16.28 6.47 7.65
N ARG A 571 16.47 7.63 7.00
CA ARG A 571 15.80 7.92 5.73
C ARG A 571 16.19 6.86 4.69
N GLY A 572 15.20 6.29 4.01
CA GLY A 572 15.36 5.18 3.07
C GLY A 572 15.21 3.80 3.70
N ALA A 573 15.07 3.68 5.03
CA ALA A 573 15.04 2.37 5.69
C ALA A 573 13.68 1.66 5.60
N LEU A 574 12.59 2.35 5.23
CA LEU A 574 11.25 1.76 5.21
C LEU A 574 11.09 0.67 4.14
N GLU A 575 11.72 0.83 2.97
CA GLU A 575 11.69 -0.16 1.91
C GLU A 575 12.28 -1.52 2.35
N SER A 576 13.21 -1.50 3.32
CA SER A 576 13.85 -2.70 3.86
C SER A 576 12.91 -3.53 4.74
N VAL A 577 11.76 -2.99 5.14
CA VAL A 577 10.73 -3.71 5.90
C VAL A 577 9.81 -4.51 4.98
N ILE A 578 9.69 -4.13 3.69
CA ILE A 578 8.78 -4.75 2.73
C ILE A 578 8.99 -6.26 2.57
N PRO A 579 10.23 -6.80 2.46
CA PRO A 579 10.41 -8.25 2.35
C PRO A 579 9.82 -9.03 3.52
N VAL A 580 9.88 -8.46 4.74
CA VAL A 580 9.28 -9.07 5.94
C VAL A 580 7.76 -8.97 5.92
N VAL A 581 7.20 -7.86 5.42
CA VAL A 581 5.75 -7.74 5.21
C VAL A 581 5.26 -8.79 4.22
N VAL A 582 5.96 -8.96 3.09
CA VAL A 582 5.64 -9.97 2.07
C VAL A 582 5.68 -11.37 2.67
N SER A 583 6.72 -11.72 3.43
CA SER A 583 6.82 -13.07 4.03
C SER A 583 5.69 -13.39 5.02
N THR A 584 5.08 -12.39 5.65
CA THR A 584 3.92 -12.60 6.55
C THR A 584 2.60 -12.83 5.82
N LEU A 585 2.56 -12.55 4.51
CA LEU A 585 1.34 -12.54 3.69
C LEU A 585 1.40 -13.47 2.47
N GLU A 586 2.58 -13.92 2.05
CA GLU A 586 2.79 -14.68 0.81
C GLU A 586 2.05 -16.04 0.78
N ASP A 587 1.88 -16.70 1.93
CA ASP A 587 1.09 -17.93 2.03
C ASP A 587 -0.38 -17.72 1.62
N ALA A 588 -0.95 -16.57 1.98
CA ALA A 588 -2.33 -16.22 1.68
C ALA A 588 -2.47 -15.56 0.30
N TYR A 589 -1.45 -14.82 -0.13
CA TYR A 589 -1.42 -14.04 -1.37
C TYR A 589 -0.10 -14.28 -2.14
N PRO A 590 0.03 -15.41 -2.88
CA PRO A 590 1.28 -15.77 -3.55
C PRO A 590 1.77 -14.73 -4.56
N ASP A 591 0.84 -14.05 -5.23
CA ASP A 591 1.15 -13.00 -6.20
C ASP A 591 1.81 -11.78 -5.55
N LEU A 592 1.72 -11.59 -4.22
CA LEU A 592 2.37 -10.47 -3.54
C LEU A 592 3.90 -10.57 -3.63
N ALA A 593 4.44 -11.79 -3.60
CA ALA A 593 5.89 -12.02 -3.65
C ALA A 593 6.52 -11.52 -4.95
N SER A 594 5.84 -11.67 -6.10
CA SER A 594 6.33 -11.17 -7.39
C SER A 594 6.37 -9.64 -7.47
N HIS A 595 5.64 -8.93 -6.60
CA HIS A 595 5.57 -7.47 -6.59
C HIS A 595 6.52 -6.82 -5.57
N ALA A 596 7.25 -7.59 -4.75
CA ALA A 596 8.09 -7.06 -3.67
C ALA A 596 9.09 -5.99 -4.12
N ASN A 597 9.89 -6.28 -5.17
CA ASN A 597 10.89 -5.35 -5.70
C ASN A 597 10.25 -4.07 -6.27
N TRP A 598 9.07 -4.21 -6.88
CA TRP A 598 8.34 -3.08 -7.45
C TRP A 598 7.81 -2.16 -6.34
N ILE A 599 7.21 -2.74 -5.29
CA ILE A 599 6.75 -2.03 -4.10
C ILE A 599 7.91 -1.27 -3.45
N GLN A 600 9.06 -1.92 -3.25
CA GLN A 600 10.27 -1.29 -2.72
C GLN A 600 10.70 -0.09 -3.59
N GLY A 601 10.77 -0.27 -4.90
CA GLY A 601 11.12 0.82 -5.84
C GLY A 601 10.16 2.01 -5.77
N ILE A 602 8.86 1.77 -5.61
CA ILE A 602 7.86 2.82 -5.41
C ILE A 602 8.09 3.54 -4.08
N LEU A 603 8.30 2.81 -2.98
CA LEU A 603 8.56 3.40 -1.66
C LEU A 603 9.83 4.25 -1.68
N SER A 604 10.93 3.76 -2.24
CA SER A 604 12.20 4.47 -2.39
C SER A 604 12.02 5.80 -3.11
N LYS A 605 11.31 5.74 -4.25
CA LYS A 605 10.97 6.91 -5.04
C LYS A 605 10.10 7.85 -4.21
N GLU A 606 9.01 7.41 -3.60
CA GLU A 606 8.15 8.27 -2.74
C GLU A 606 8.94 8.91 -1.60
N GLU A 607 9.83 8.16 -0.95
CA GLU A 607 10.60 8.60 0.21
C GLU A 607 11.60 9.71 -0.12
N SER A 608 12.43 9.49 -1.15
CA SER A 608 13.44 10.46 -1.56
C SER A 608 12.84 11.82 -1.90
N TRP A 609 11.65 11.82 -2.46
CA TRP A 609 10.91 13.04 -2.78
C TRP A 609 10.18 13.63 -1.59
N TYR A 610 9.59 12.79 -0.74
CA TYR A 610 8.91 13.26 0.46
C TYR A 610 9.86 14.05 1.35
N TRP A 611 11.07 13.53 1.61
CA TRP A 611 12.04 14.23 2.44
C TRP A 611 12.52 15.56 1.84
N LYS A 612 12.66 15.67 0.51
CA LYS A 612 12.91 16.96 -0.16
C LYS A 612 11.79 17.97 0.11
N VAL A 613 10.53 17.53 0.07
CA VAL A 613 9.36 18.38 0.36
C VAL A 613 9.28 18.74 1.84
N VAL A 614 9.57 17.80 2.74
CA VAL A 614 9.58 18.02 4.19
C VAL A 614 10.68 19.00 4.58
N ASP A 615 11.90 18.85 4.06
CA ASP A 615 13.02 19.73 4.37
C ASP A 615 12.74 21.17 3.92
N GLY A 616 12.26 21.34 2.67
CA GLY A 616 11.82 22.66 2.19
C GLY A 616 10.57 23.18 2.89
N GLY A 617 9.67 22.30 3.34
CA GLY A 617 8.47 22.64 4.09
C GLY A 617 8.76 23.10 5.51
N ARG A 618 9.72 22.46 6.19
CA ARG A 618 10.23 22.85 7.51
C ARG A 618 10.88 24.23 7.44
N GLU A 619 11.67 24.51 6.41
CA GLU A 619 12.25 25.84 6.19
C GLU A 619 11.15 26.92 6.02
N LYS A 620 10.12 26.64 5.21
CA LYS A 620 8.97 27.53 5.03
C LYS A 620 8.17 27.73 6.32
N PHE A 621 7.98 26.67 7.09
CA PHE A 621 7.29 26.71 8.38
C PHE A 621 8.05 27.59 9.38
N GLU A 622 9.36 27.39 9.54
CA GLU A 622 10.18 28.22 10.44
C GLU A 622 10.19 29.70 10.01
N LYS A 623 10.25 29.97 8.69
CA LYS A 623 10.10 31.35 8.16
C LYS A 623 8.73 31.94 8.47
N GLY A 624 7.67 31.15 8.37
CA GLY A 624 6.31 31.57 8.72
C GLY A 624 6.15 31.84 10.21
N LYS A 625 6.69 30.96 11.05
CA LYS A 625 6.73 31.07 12.51
C LYS A 625 7.50 32.30 12.97
N ALA A 626 8.60 32.65 12.30
CA ALA A 626 9.36 33.87 12.59
C ALA A 626 8.57 35.18 12.36
N LEU A 627 7.45 35.13 11.65
CA LEU A 627 6.55 36.27 11.45
C LEU A 627 5.47 36.38 12.53
N LEU A 628 5.39 35.40 13.45
CA LEU A 628 4.43 35.44 14.54
C LEU A 628 4.86 36.45 15.61
N PRO A 629 3.92 37.10 16.30
CA PRO A 629 4.22 37.96 17.44
C PRO A 629 5.01 37.19 18.53
N PRO A 630 5.93 37.85 19.25
CA PRO A 630 6.60 37.24 20.40
C PRO A 630 5.58 36.69 21.42
N GLY A 631 5.73 35.42 21.80
CA GLY A 631 4.81 34.75 22.74
C GLY A 631 3.53 34.16 22.11
N ALA A 632 3.39 34.17 20.78
CA ALA A 632 2.27 33.51 20.12
C ALA A 632 2.26 31.99 20.39
N SER A 633 1.09 31.45 20.77
CA SER A 633 0.85 30.03 21.01
C SER A 633 0.03 29.35 19.91
N LEU A 634 -0.37 30.12 18.88
CA LEU A 634 -1.28 29.70 17.81
C LEU A 634 -0.72 30.11 16.45
N ILE A 635 -0.73 29.19 15.50
CA ILE A 635 -0.42 29.44 14.09
C ILE A 635 -1.72 29.78 13.34
N PRO A 636 -1.86 30.99 12.77
CA PRO A 636 -3.08 31.44 12.11
C PRO A 636 -3.46 30.59 10.89
N GLY A 637 -4.78 30.46 10.64
CA GLY A 637 -5.34 29.72 9.51
C GLY A 637 -4.84 30.22 8.15
N GLU A 638 -4.61 31.52 7.98
CA GLU A 638 -4.06 32.11 6.76
C GLU A 638 -2.63 31.63 6.47
N LEU A 639 -1.80 31.54 7.51
CA LEU A 639 -0.44 31.04 7.39
C LEU A 639 -0.44 29.54 7.05
N LEU A 640 -1.31 28.76 7.69
CA LEU A 640 -1.48 27.33 7.36
C LEU A 640 -1.98 27.14 5.92
N PHE A 641 -2.91 27.97 5.47
CA PHE A 641 -3.43 27.95 4.10
C PHE A 641 -2.35 28.31 3.08
N LYS A 642 -1.50 29.31 3.39
CA LYS A 642 -0.36 29.68 2.57
C LYS A 642 0.68 28.56 2.50
N LEU A 643 1.06 27.98 3.63
CA LEU A 643 2.01 26.86 3.70
C LEU A 643 1.49 25.65 2.91
N ASN A 644 0.20 25.31 3.05
CA ASN A 644 -0.43 24.26 2.27
C ASN A 644 -0.43 24.56 0.77
N SER A 645 -0.78 25.79 0.38
CA SER A 645 -0.73 26.25 -1.01
C SER A 645 0.69 26.23 -1.60
N GLN A 646 1.72 26.33 -0.75
CA GLN A 646 3.13 26.19 -1.11
C GLN A 646 3.66 24.74 -1.04
N GLY A 647 2.77 23.76 -0.86
CA GLY A 647 3.06 22.33 -0.87
C GLY A 647 3.46 21.72 0.48
N VAL A 648 3.34 22.45 1.59
CA VAL A 648 3.63 21.93 2.95
C VAL A 648 2.39 21.20 3.50
N PRO A 649 2.45 19.88 3.76
CA PRO A 649 1.30 19.14 4.29
C PRO A 649 0.87 19.67 5.66
N ILE A 650 -0.44 19.73 5.91
CA ILE A 650 -0.96 20.18 7.21
C ILE A 650 -0.53 19.26 8.37
N SER A 651 -0.34 17.97 8.08
CA SER A 651 0.22 17.00 9.03
C SER A 651 1.63 17.38 9.46
N LEU A 652 2.48 17.80 8.51
CA LEU A 652 3.83 18.30 8.81
C LEU A 652 3.75 19.60 9.64
N CYS A 653 2.85 20.53 9.30
CA CYS A 653 2.65 21.74 10.11
C CYS A 653 2.25 21.41 11.55
N ARG A 654 1.44 20.36 11.76
CA ARG A 654 1.01 19.90 13.10
C ARG A 654 2.17 19.34 13.90
N ASP A 655 3.01 18.53 13.26
CA ASP A 655 4.18 17.95 13.88
C ASP A 655 5.19 19.03 14.29
N LEU A 656 5.51 19.96 13.39
CA LEU A 656 6.41 21.10 13.65
C LEU A 656 5.87 22.06 14.71
N ALA A 657 4.55 22.28 14.72
CA ALA A 657 3.90 23.07 15.75
C ALA A 657 4.03 22.38 17.12
N THR A 658 3.82 21.06 17.18
CA THR A 658 3.98 20.27 18.41
C THR A 658 5.42 20.33 18.93
N GLU A 659 6.43 20.15 18.05
CA GLU A 659 7.86 20.33 18.39
C GLU A 659 8.16 21.74 18.95
N SER A 660 7.39 22.74 18.51
CA SER A 660 7.55 24.15 18.90
C SER A 660 6.60 24.61 20.03
N ASN A 661 5.83 23.70 20.64
CA ASN A 661 4.77 24.03 21.62
C ASN A 661 3.73 25.05 21.11
N LEU A 662 3.39 24.97 19.82
CA LEU A 662 2.38 25.79 19.14
C LEU A 662 1.14 24.96 18.79
N THR A 663 -0.01 25.60 18.75
CA THR A 663 -1.28 25.03 18.27
C THR A 663 -1.64 25.54 16.89
N LEU A 664 -2.51 24.85 16.16
CA LEU A 664 -2.93 25.21 14.80
C LEU A 664 -4.36 25.74 14.80
N ASP A 665 -4.61 26.87 14.12
CA ASP A 665 -5.97 27.32 13.81
C ASP A 665 -6.56 26.54 12.62
N MET A 666 -7.06 25.34 12.92
CA MET A 666 -7.71 24.49 11.92
C MET A 666 -9.05 25.06 11.44
N LYS A 667 -9.73 25.88 12.25
CA LYS A 667 -11.03 26.49 11.88
C LYS A 667 -10.83 27.57 10.83
N GLY A 668 -9.87 28.47 11.02
CA GLY A 668 -9.51 29.50 10.04
C GLY A 668 -8.98 28.90 8.74
N TYR A 669 -8.16 27.84 8.83
CA TYR A 669 -7.68 27.11 7.67
C TYR A 669 -8.82 26.47 6.85
N GLN A 670 -9.77 25.82 7.52
CA GLN A 670 -10.92 25.17 6.87
C GLN A 670 -11.83 26.18 6.17
N LYS A 671 -12.08 27.34 6.78
CA LYS A 671 -12.84 28.43 6.18
C LYS A 671 -12.24 28.87 4.83
N LEU A 672 -10.93 29.08 4.77
CA LEU A 672 -10.21 29.48 3.54
C LEU A 672 -10.24 28.39 2.46
N LEU A 673 -10.18 27.11 2.87
CA LEU A 673 -10.36 25.98 1.95
C LEU A 673 -11.76 25.96 1.35
N ASP A 674 -12.79 26.21 2.15
CA ASP A 674 -14.18 26.19 1.71
C ASP A 674 -14.51 27.38 0.81
N GLU A 675 -13.95 28.55 1.08
CA GLU A 675 -13.99 29.73 0.20
C GLU A 675 -13.31 29.46 -1.15
N LYS A 676 -12.11 28.86 -1.15
CA LYS A 676 -11.41 28.45 -2.40
C LYS A 676 -12.15 27.34 -3.15
N ARG A 677 -12.74 26.38 -2.43
CA ARG A 677 -13.58 25.33 -3.01
C ARG A 677 -14.86 25.90 -3.61
N ALA A 678 -15.46 26.92 -3.01
CA ALA A 678 -16.63 27.61 -3.55
C ALA A 678 -16.31 28.35 -4.85
N ALA A 679 -15.11 28.93 -4.97
CA ALA A 679 -14.62 29.58 -6.18
C ALA A 679 -14.25 28.61 -7.33
N GLY A 680 -14.11 27.30 -7.06
CA GLY A 680 -13.80 26.27 -8.06
C GLY A 680 -14.99 25.41 -8.51
N ARG A 681 -16.23 25.79 -8.17
CA ARG A 681 -17.45 25.00 -8.47
C ARG A 681 -18.05 25.33 -9.84
N ASP A 682 -17.40 24.89 -10.90
CA ASP A 682 -18.02 24.80 -12.24
C ASP A 682 -18.27 23.34 -12.68
N ILE A 683 -18.24 22.37 -11.76
CA ILE A 683 -18.42 20.94 -12.09
C ILE A 683 -19.71 20.35 -11.46
N ARG A 684 -20.46 21.10 -10.64
CA ARG A 684 -21.66 20.56 -9.95
C ARG A 684 -22.96 20.56 -10.75
N PHE A 685 -23.00 21.14 -11.95
CA PHE A 685 -24.24 21.23 -12.73
C PHE A 685 -24.70 19.90 -13.34
N VAL A 686 -23.80 18.91 -13.49
CA VAL A 686 -24.12 17.63 -14.15
C VAL A 686 -25.13 16.76 -13.37
N ASN A 687 -25.24 16.94 -12.04
CA ASN A 687 -26.15 16.14 -11.20
C ASN A 687 -27.52 16.81 -10.94
N GLN A 688 -27.85 17.93 -11.58
CA GLN A 688 -29.14 18.61 -11.38
C GLN A 688 -30.23 18.21 -12.38
N PHE A 689 -29.87 17.57 -13.49
CA PHE A 689 -30.84 17.18 -14.51
C PHE A 689 -31.17 15.69 -14.38
N ASP A 690 -32.39 15.37 -13.96
CA ASP A 690 -32.94 14.01 -13.95
C ASP A 690 -33.30 13.57 -15.39
N VAL A 691 -32.29 13.47 -16.25
CA VAL A 691 -32.45 13.02 -17.63
C VAL A 691 -32.12 11.52 -17.67
N SER A 692 -33.16 10.70 -17.79
CA SER A 692 -33.02 9.24 -17.76
C SER A 692 -33.10 8.62 -19.15
N ARG A 693 -32.38 7.50 -19.34
CA ARG A 693 -32.49 6.65 -20.54
C ARG A 693 -33.88 6.02 -20.73
N LYS A 694 -34.76 6.10 -19.72
CA LYS A 694 -36.17 5.67 -19.86
C LYS A 694 -37.00 6.67 -20.66
N GLU A 695 -36.55 7.93 -20.70
CA GLU A 695 -37.32 9.03 -21.29
C GLU A 695 -36.81 9.39 -22.69
N PHE A 696 -35.50 9.39 -22.90
CA PHE A 696 -34.89 9.69 -24.21
C PHE A 696 -33.91 8.59 -24.60
N PRO A 697 -33.85 8.22 -25.90
CA PRO A 697 -32.81 7.32 -26.38
C PRO A 697 -31.42 7.94 -26.24
N GLU A 698 -30.40 7.08 -26.20
CA GLU A 698 -29.00 7.52 -26.27
C GLU A 698 -28.74 8.22 -27.61
N HIS A 699 -28.07 9.39 -27.55
CA HIS A 699 -27.71 10.12 -28.75
C HIS A 699 -26.62 9.38 -29.52
N SER A 700 -26.86 9.16 -30.81
CA SER A 700 -25.81 8.66 -31.72
C SER A 700 -24.72 9.70 -31.91
N ASP A 701 -23.47 9.25 -31.85
CA ASP A 701 -22.30 10.09 -32.09
C ASP A 701 -22.06 10.34 -33.61
N GLU A 702 -22.79 9.69 -34.51
CA GLU A 702 -22.55 9.80 -35.97
C GLU A 702 -22.68 11.22 -36.52
N ALA A 703 -23.66 11.99 -36.02
CA ALA A 703 -23.89 13.35 -36.49
C ALA A 703 -22.72 14.28 -36.16
N LYS A 704 -22.10 14.13 -34.97
CA LYS A 704 -21.01 15.03 -34.54
C LYS A 704 -19.72 14.87 -35.37
N TYR A 705 -19.53 13.73 -36.02
CA TYR A 705 -18.38 13.47 -36.90
C TYR A 705 -18.58 13.91 -38.36
N ARG A 706 -19.81 14.28 -38.75
CA ARG A 706 -20.09 14.82 -40.08
C ARG A 706 -19.70 16.31 -40.11
N LEU A 707 -18.68 16.63 -40.88
CA LEU A 707 -18.23 18.00 -41.14
C LEU A 707 -19.05 18.61 -42.27
N ASP A 708 -19.28 19.93 -42.20
CA ASP A 708 -19.85 20.73 -43.28
C ASP A 708 -21.32 20.41 -43.66
N VAL A 709 -22.05 19.75 -42.77
CA VAL A 709 -23.49 19.46 -42.93
C VAL A 709 -24.27 20.28 -41.91
N LYS A 710 -25.36 20.94 -42.31
CA LYS A 710 -26.34 21.49 -41.37
C LYS A 710 -27.41 20.45 -41.13
N GLU A 711 -27.53 19.96 -39.89
CA GLU A 711 -28.57 19.00 -39.50
C GLU A 711 -29.82 19.73 -38.99
N THR A 712 -31.00 19.20 -39.30
CA THR A 712 -32.26 19.68 -38.72
C THR A 712 -32.74 18.68 -37.70
N ALA A 713 -32.93 19.11 -36.45
CA ALA A 713 -33.34 18.25 -35.35
C ALA A 713 -34.61 18.77 -34.65
N LYS A 714 -35.33 17.86 -34.00
CA LYS A 714 -36.53 18.20 -33.24
C LYS A 714 -36.20 18.38 -31.76
N ILE A 715 -36.76 19.41 -31.14
CA ILE A 715 -36.68 19.62 -29.69
C ILE A 715 -37.55 18.57 -28.98
N LEU A 716 -36.93 17.71 -28.18
CA LEU A 716 -37.62 16.68 -27.39
C LEU A 716 -37.97 17.16 -25.98
N ALA A 717 -37.10 17.96 -25.37
CA ALA A 717 -37.34 18.51 -24.04
C ALA A 717 -36.57 19.81 -23.81
N LEU A 718 -37.12 20.61 -22.90
CA LEU A 718 -36.53 21.86 -22.43
C LEU A 718 -36.45 21.83 -20.90
N TYR A 719 -35.37 22.40 -20.36
CA TYR A 719 -35.17 22.58 -18.93
C TYR A 719 -34.75 24.02 -18.66
N ASP A 720 -35.30 24.63 -17.60
CA ASP A 720 -34.86 25.94 -17.16
C ASP A 720 -33.42 25.90 -16.61
N ARG A 721 -32.86 27.06 -16.26
CA ARG A 721 -31.50 27.17 -15.70
C ARG A 721 -31.33 26.46 -14.34
N ASN A 722 -32.43 26.11 -13.67
CA ASN A 722 -32.42 25.39 -12.40
C ASN A 722 -32.63 23.87 -12.59
N GLY A 723 -32.67 23.38 -13.83
CA GLY A 723 -32.85 21.97 -14.15
C GLY A 723 -34.28 21.47 -14.11
N ARG A 724 -35.28 22.37 -14.00
CA ARG A 724 -36.70 21.98 -14.00
C ARG A 724 -37.22 21.91 -15.42
N ARG A 725 -37.99 20.86 -15.73
CA ARG A 725 -38.61 20.69 -17.05
C ARG A 725 -39.58 21.83 -17.36
N ALA A 726 -39.57 22.29 -18.60
CA ALA A 726 -40.46 23.32 -19.10
C ALA A 726 -40.99 22.94 -20.50
N ASP A 727 -42.17 23.45 -20.85
CA ASP A 727 -42.71 23.32 -22.22
C ASP A 727 -42.19 24.42 -23.15
N ARG A 728 -41.72 25.55 -22.56
CA ARG A 728 -41.21 26.72 -23.26
C ARG A 728 -40.03 27.36 -22.51
N LEU A 729 -39.03 27.84 -23.24
CA LEU A 729 -37.97 28.71 -22.74
C LEU A 729 -38.12 30.12 -23.31
N GLU A 730 -37.95 31.13 -22.46
CA GLU A 730 -37.97 32.54 -22.88
C GLU A 730 -36.60 33.23 -22.77
N ASN A 731 -35.70 32.76 -21.89
CA ASN A 731 -34.42 33.43 -21.58
C ASN A 731 -33.25 32.43 -21.42
N GLY A 732 -33.24 31.40 -22.25
CA GLY A 732 -32.23 30.33 -22.22
C GLY A 732 -32.49 29.27 -21.16
N GLY A 733 -31.66 28.22 -21.18
CA GLY A 733 -31.86 26.99 -20.43
C GLY A 733 -31.12 25.84 -21.11
N HIS A 734 -31.62 24.61 -20.96
CA HIS A 734 -31.04 23.42 -21.55
C HIS A 734 -32.02 22.75 -22.49
N ILE A 735 -31.52 22.24 -23.61
CA ILE A 735 -32.31 21.60 -24.66
C ILE A 735 -31.82 20.17 -24.88
N VAL A 736 -32.77 19.25 -25.03
CA VAL A 736 -32.53 17.90 -25.55
C VAL A 736 -33.13 17.80 -26.95
N LEU A 737 -32.30 17.42 -27.93
CA LEU A 737 -32.71 17.18 -29.31
C LEU A 737 -32.94 15.68 -29.54
N ASP A 738 -33.51 15.31 -30.68
CA ASP A 738 -33.62 13.90 -31.12
C ASP A 738 -32.31 13.36 -31.70
N HIS A 739 -31.50 14.22 -32.30
CA HIS A 739 -30.13 13.96 -32.68
C HIS A 739 -29.30 15.26 -32.61
N CYS A 740 -28.01 15.13 -32.32
CA CYS A 740 -27.16 16.27 -32.01
C CYS A 740 -25.82 16.23 -32.77
N GLN A 741 -25.50 17.32 -33.46
CA GLN A 741 -24.26 17.51 -34.19
C GLN A 741 -23.15 18.16 -33.33
N PHE A 742 -23.52 18.79 -32.21
CA PHE A 742 -22.57 19.41 -31.30
C PHE A 742 -21.80 18.36 -30.50
N TYR A 743 -20.48 18.53 -30.40
CA TYR A 743 -19.61 17.72 -29.58
C TYR A 743 -19.72 18.18 -28.11
N ALA A 744 -20.13 17.26 -27.24
CA ALA A 744 -20.14 17.47 -25.80
C ALA A 744 -18.73 17.41 -25.22
N LYS A 745 -18.47 18.14 -24.14
CA LYS A 745 -17.15 18.12 -23.49
C LYS A 745 -16.83 16.72 -22.94
N GLU A 746 -15.99 15.98 -23.65
CA GLU A 746 -15.53 14.64 -23.29
C GLU A 746 -14.12 14.38 -23.84
N GLY A 747 -13.41 13.37 -23.31
CA GLY A 747 -12.08 12.97 -23.82
C GLY A 747 -11.00 14.06 -23.74
N GLY A 748 -11.18 15.06 -22.87
CA GLY A 748 -10.27 16.21 -22.76
C GLY A 748 -10.55 17.35 -23.75
N GLN A 749 -11.40 17.14 -24.76
CA GLN A 749 -11.81 18.18 -25.71
C GLN A 749 -12.94 19.05 -25.15
N SER A 750 -12.78 20.37 -25.24
CA SER A 750 -13.85 21.31 -24.89
C SER A 750 -15.03 21.20 -25.86
N SER A 751 -16.23 21.51 -25.36
CA SER A 751 -17.46 21.50 -26.14
C SER A 751 -17.41 22.44 -27.36
N ASP A 752 -18.23 22.08 -28.35
CA ASP A 752 -18.56 22.99 -29.43
C ASP A 752 -19.44 24.13 -28.95
N LEU A 753 -19.42 25.19 -29.74
CA LEU A 753 -20.31 26.33 -29.63
C LEU A 753 -20.98 26.57 -30.99
N GLY A 754 -22.01 27.40 -31.02
CA GLY A 754 -22.68 27.73 -32.27
C GLY A 754 -24.07 28.27 -32.02
N PHE A 755 -24.98 27.95 -32.93
CA PHE A 755 -26.35 28.45 -32.91
C PHE A 755 -27.34 27.35 -33.28
N LEU A 756 -28.55 27.46 -32.72
CA LEU A 756 -29.75 26.82 -33.24
C LEU A 756 -30.52 27.88 -34.03
N GLU A 757 -30.78 27.60 -35.31
CA GLU A 757 -31.56 28.50 -36.18
C GLU A 757 -33.02 28.01 -36.22
N LEU A 758 -33.95 28.87 -35.83
CA LEU A 758 -35.40 28.62 -35.83
C LEU A 758 -36.11 29.84 -36.42
N ASN A 759 -36.89 29.66 -37.50
CA ASN A 759 -37.68 30.74 -38.12
C ASN A 759 -36.90 32.03 -38.46
N GLY A 760 -35.60 31.93 -38.72
CA GLY A 760 -34.72 33.08 -38.98
C GLY A 760 -34.11 33.72 -37.73
N GLU A 761 -34.51 33.30 -36.53
CA GLU A 761 -33.86 33.67 -35.27
C GLU A 761 -32.69 32.71 -34.96
N ARG A 762 -31.69 33.22 -34.25
CA ARG A 762 -30.51 32.46 -33.81
C ARG A 762 -30.44 32.42 -32.30
N VAL A 763 -30.53 31.21 -31.75
CA VAL A 763 -30.34 30.94 -30.33
C VAL A 763 -28.92 30.46 -30.11
N LYS A 764 -28.17 31.12 -29.23
CA LYS A 764 -26.75 30.84 -29.03
C LYS A 764 -26.57 29.61 -28.15
N VAL A 765 -25.76 28.66 -28.60
CA VAL A 765 -25.30 27.51 -27.80
C VAL A 765 -23.99 27.89 -27.11
N VAL A 766 -23.97 27.82 -25.78
CA VAL A 766 -22.85 28.27 -24.94
C VAL A 766 -22.10 27.15 -24.23
N ASP A 767 -22.73 25.98 -24.06
CA ASP A 767 -22.07 24.75 -23.62
C ASP A 767 -22.83 23.52 -24.10
N VAL A 768 -22.17 22.36 -24.07
CA VAL A 768 -22.69 21.07 -24.52
C VAL A 768 -22.25 20.00 -23.53
N ILE A 769 -23.22 19.41 -22.84
CA ILE A 769 -23.00 18.46 -21.75
C ILE A 769 -23.59 17.10 -22.17
N LYS A 770 -22.90 16.00 -21.85
CA LYS A 770 -23.42 14.63 -22.06
C LYS A 770 -23.67 13.99 -20.70
N ASN A 771 -24.92 13.59 -20.44
CA ASN A 771 -25.31 12.88 -19.22
C ASN A 771 -25.99 11.56 -19.59
N ASN A 772 -25.49 10.43 -19.08
CA ASN A 772 -26.02 9.09 -19.37
C ASN A 772 -26.22 8.78 -20.87
N GLY A 773 -25.38 9.33 -21.75
CA GLY A 773 -25.50 9.15 -23.21
C GLY A 773 -26.42 10.15 -23.92
N ILE A 774 -27.06 11.06 -23.18
CA ILE A 774 -27.97 12.09 -23.71
C ILE A 774 -27.22 13.42 -23.76
N VAL A 775 -27.29 14.12 -24.89
CA VAL A 775 -26.64 15.43 -25.08
C VAL A 775 -27.62 16.55 -24.69
N LEU A 776 -27.17 17.45 -23.83
CA LEU A 776 -27.86 18.67 -23.42
C LEU A 776 -27.11 19.88 -23.98
N LEU A 777 -27.82 20.74 -24.70
CA LEU A 777 -27.31 22.02 -25.18
C LEU A 777 -27.69 23.12 -24.20
N GLU A 778 -26.72 23.80 -23.61
CA GLU A 778 -26.96 25.02 -22.87
C GLU A 778 -27.10 26.19 -23.84
N VAL A 779 -28.20 26.93 -23.75
CA VAL A 779 -28.52 28.03 -24.64
C VAL A 779 -28.79 29.35 -23.92
N GLU A 780 -28.44 30.45 -24.58
CA GLU A 780 -28.74 31.81 -24.15
C GLU A 780 -29.72 32.50 -25.11
N GLY A 781 -30.79 33.05 -24.54
CA GLY A 781 -31.82 33.79 -25.28
C GLY A 781 -32.73 32.89 -26.13
N GLY A 782 -33.62 33.53 -26.89
CA GLY A 782 -34.56 32.87 -27.79
C GLY A 782 -35.83 32.35 -27.12
N GLN A 783 -36.91 32.26 -27.92
CA GLN A 783 -38.15 31.59 -27.53
C GLN A 783 -38.19 30.22 -28.19
N LEU A 784 -38.20 29.17 -27.39
CA LEU A 784 -38.18 27.78 -27.86
C LEU A 784 -39.29 26.98 -27.22
N ASN A 785 -39.98 26.16 -27.99
CA ASN A 785 -41.03 25.25 -27.52
C ASN A 785 -40.67 23.79 -27.80
N VAL A 786 -41.11 22.90 -26.92
CA VAL A 786 -40.98 21.45 -27.16
C VAL A 786 -41.71 21.08 -28.46
N GLY A 787 -41.05 20.30 -29.31
CA GLY A 787 -41.59 19.82 -30.57
C GLY A 787 -41.22 20.63 -31.81
N GLU A 788 -40.61 21.81 -31.66
CA GLU A 788 -40.12 22.62 -32.78
C GLU A 788 -38.90 21.98 -33.47
N SER A 789 -38.72 22.31 -34.75
CA SER A 789 -37.56 21.88 -35.54
C SER A 789 -36.54 23.00 -35.65
N VAL A 790 -35.30 22.70 -35.26
CA VAL A 790 -34.18 23.64 -35.26
C VAL A 790 -33.08 23.17 -36.19
N VAL A 791 -32.44 24.11 -36.90
CA VAL A 791 -31.24 23.83 -37.69
C VAL A 791 -30.01 24.02 -36.81
N GLN A 792 -29.17 23.01 -36.73
CA GLN A 792 -27.93 23.02 -35.94
C GLN A 792 -26.81 23.67 -36.75
N ALA A 793 -26.29 24.79 -36.27
CA ALA A 793 -25.19 25.53 -36.88
C ALA A 793 -23.98 25.59 -35.93
N VAL A 794 -23.11 24.58 -36.01
CA VAL A 794 -21.86 24.51 -35.25
C VAL A 794 -20.88 25.60 -35.73
N ASP A 795 -20.17 26.25 -34.81
CA ASP A 795 -19.05 27.14 -35.12
C ASP A 795 -17.89 26.32 -35.69
N MET A 796 -17.83 26.24 -37.02
CA MET A 796 -16.83 25.45 -37.73
C MET A 796 -15.41 25.96 -37.51
N LYS A 797 -15.21 27.27 -37.34
CA LYS A 797 -13.88 27.84 -37.05
C LYS A 797 -13.36 27.31 -35.71
N ARG A 798 -14.21 27.27 -34.69
CA ARG A 798 -13.90 26.67 -33.39
C ARG A 798 -13.68 25.16 -33.51
N ARG A 799 -14.58 24.44 -34.18
CA ARG A 799 -14.52 22.98 -34.36
C ARG A 799 -13.20 22.55 -35.01
N GLU A 800 -12.79 23.22 -36.08
CA GLU A 800 -11.53 22.94 -36.76
C GLU A 800 -10.33 23.20 -35.85
N ALA A 801 -10.36 24.27 -35.05
CA ALA A 801 -9.30 24.55 -34.07
C ALA A 801 -9.20 23.46 -33.00
N LEU A 802 -10.34 22.95 -32.52
CA LEU A 802 -10.39 21.80 -31.62
C LEU A 802 -9.87 20.53 -32.28
N MET A 803 -10.24 20.27 -33.54
CA MET A 803 -9.75 19.12 -34.30
C MET A 803 -8.23 19.14 -34.48
N ARG A 804 -7.66 20.31 -34.82
CA ARG A 804 -6.20 20.50 -34.90
C ARG A 804 -5.54 20.17 -33.58
N ALA A 805 -6.05 20.78 -32.50
CA ALA A 805 -5.53 20.60 -31.16
C ALA A 805 -5.64 19.14 -30.68
N HIS A 806 -6.75 18.45 -30.98
CA HIS A 806 -6.95 17.05 -30.61
C HIS A 806 -6.02 16.11 -31.37
N THR A 807 -5.88 16.25 -32.68
CA THR A 807 -4.93 15.41 -33.41
C THR A 807 -3.48 15.65 -32.94
N THR A 808 -3.13 16.89 -32.58
CA THR A 808 -1.84 17.19 -31.93
C THR A 808 -1.65 16.43 -30.62
N THR A 809 -2.70 16.18 -29.81
CA THR A 809 -2.53 15.40 -28.56
C THR A 809 -2.07 13.97 -28.82
N HIS A 810 -2.59 13.33 -29.87
CA HIS A 810 -2.19 11.98 -30.25
C HIS A 810 -0.73 11.94 -30.73
N LEU A 811 -0.34 12.93 -31.54
CA LEU A 811 1.04 13.05 -32.01
C LEU A 811 2.01 13.33 -30.86
N LEU A 812 1.62 14.15 -29.87
CA LEU A 812 2.42 14.42 -28.68
C LEU A 812 2.58 13.16 -27.82
N ASN A 813 1.50 12.40 -27.56
CA ASN A 813 1.57 11.16 -26.78
C ASN A 813 2.56 10.16 -27.42
N TRP A 814 2.45 9.97 -28.73
CA TRP A 814 3.38 9.15 -29.49
C TRP A 814 4.82 9.65 -29.42
N ALA A 815 5.06 10.92 -29.74
CA ALA A 815 6.40 11.48 -29.84
C ALA A 815 7.12 11.47 -28.48
N LEU A 816 6.40 11.78 -27.40
CA LEU A 816 6.93 11.73 -26.03
C LEU A 816 7.39 10.32 -25.64
N ARG A 817 6.62 9.29 -26.00
CA ARG A 817 7.00 7.88 -25.78
C ARG A 817 8.22 7.49 -26.59
N LYS A 818 8.26 7.91 -27.86
CA LYS A 818 9.36 7.57 -28.78
C LYS A 818 10.72 8.07 -28.29
N TYR A 819 10.77 9.28 -27.72
CA TYR A 819 12.01 9.87 -27.18
C TYR A 819 12.28 9.51 -25.71
N GLY A 820 11.47 8.65 -25.08
CA GLY A 820 11.63 8.33 -23.65
C GLY A 820 11.39 9.51 -22.70
N VAL A 821 10.76 10.58 -23.20
CA VAL A 821 10.41 11.78 -22.42
C VAL A 821 9.15 11.53 -21.60
N GLY A 822 8.21 10.74 -22.13
CA GLY A 822 6.97 10.38 -21.44
C GLY A 822 6.64 8.91 -21.54
N GLU A 823 6.25 8.28 -20.43
CA GLU A 823 5.83 6.87 -20.39
C GLU A 823 4.36 6.67 -20.78
N GLY A 824 3.56 7.75 -20.73
CA GLY A 824 2.16 7.73 -21.12
C GLY A 824 1.41 8.99 -20.72
N GLN A 825 0.21 9.14 -21.27
CA GLN A 825 -0.68 10.26 -20.98
C GLN A 825 -1.29 10.14 -19.58
N ALA A 826 -1.11 11.18 -18.76
CA ALA A 826 -1.78 11.33 -17.48
C ALA A 826 -3.06 12.20 -17.59
N GLY A 827 -3.12 13.07 -18.60
CA GLY A 827 -4.30 13.88 -18.89
C GLY A 827 -4.08 14.81 -20.08
N SER A 828 -5.17 15.28 -20.67
CA SER A 828 -5.11 16.31 -21.70
C SER A 828 -6.26 17.29 -21.53
N SER A 829 -6.05 18.52 -21.98
CA SER A 829 -7.11 19.52 -22.15
C SER A 829 -6.90 20.21 -23.49
N VAL A 830 -7.90 20.07 -24.36
CA VAL A 830 -7.88 20.52 -25.75
C VAL A 830 -8.86 21.68 -25.86
N TYR A 831 -8.32 22.85 -26.14
CA TYR A 831 -9.05 24.10 -26.37
C TYR A 831 -8.74 24.62 -27.78
N PRO A 832 -9.54 25.55 -28.32
CA PRO A 832 -9.31 26.08 -29.66
C PRO A 832 -7.96 26.80 -29.80
N ASP A 833 -7.48 27.41 -28.72
CA ASP A 833 -6.27 28.22 -28.67
C ASP A 833 -5.03 27.41 -28.26
N ARG A 834 -5.21 26.27 -27.58
CA ARG A 834 -4.08 25.51 -26.99
C ARG A 834 -4.39 24.05 -26.69
N VAL A 835 -3.31 23.29 -26.64
CA VAL A 835 -3.24 21.97 -26.04
C VAL A 835 -2.49 22.06 -24.72
N SER A 836 -3.10 21.55 -23.66
CA SER A 836 -2.45 21.26 -22.40
C SER A 836 -2.30 19.75 -22.28
N PHE A 837 -1.08 19.23 -22.47
CA PHE A 837 -0.82 17.80 -22.42
C PHE A 837 -0.01 17.44 -21.17
N GLU A 838 -0.47 16.43 -20.45
CA GLU A 838 0.14 15.95 -19.22
C GLU A 838 0.56 14.51 -19.36
N TYR A 839 1.80 14.23 -18.98
CA TYR A 839 2.41 12.93 -19.15
C TYR A 839 3.20 12.49 -17.92
N VAL A 840 3.28 11.18 -17.75
CA VAL A 840 4.18 10.54 -16.79
C VAL A 840 5.60 10.72 -17.29
N ALA A 841 6.45 11.35 -16.48
CA ALA A 841 7.83 11.67 -16.82
C ALA A 841 8.65 10.37 -17.02
N GLY A 842 9.18 10.18 -18.21
CA GLY A 842 10.14 9.11 -18.51
C GLY A 842 11.57 9.45 -18.11
N GLU A 843 12.51 8.59 -18.50
CA GLU A 843 13.94 8.71 -18.14
C GLU A 843 14.56 10.03 -18.62
N ASN A 844 14.16 10.52 -19.79
CA ASN A 844 14.70 11.74 -20.41
C ASN A 844 13.87 13.01 -20.05
N ALA A 845 12.93 12.89 -19.11
CA ALA A 845 11.98 13.96 -18.84
C ALA A 845 12.62 15.18 -18.16
N GLY A 846 12.50 16.34 -18.80
CA GLY A 846 13.02 17.61 -18.29
C GLY A 846 14.33 18.07 -18.92
N GLU A 847 14.89 17.27 -19.82
CA GLU A 847 15.91 17.73 -20.75
C GLU A 847 15.25 18.51 -21.89
N ARG A 848 15.59 19.80 -22.00
CA ARG A 848 14.92 20.71 -22.95
C ARG A 848 15.08 20.25 -24.39
N ASP A 849 16.28 19.79 -24.74
CA ASP A 849 16.60 19.40 -26.11
C ASP A 849 15.74 18.20 -26.54
N GLU A 850 15.41 17.30 -25.62
CA GLU A 850 14.50 16.17 -25.84
C GLU A 850 13.04 16.62 -26.04
N VAL A 851 12.55 17.58 -25.26
CA VAL A 851 11.19 18.14 -25.48
C VAL A 851 11.10 18.92 -26.80
N GLN A 852 12.20 19.56 -27.23
CA GLN A 852 12.25 20.20 -28.54
C GLN A 852 12.26 19.15 -29.66
N GLN A 853 13.02 18.07 -29.54
CA GLN A 853 13.01 16.94 -30.49
C GLN A 853 11.61 16.32 -30.63
N VAL A 854 10.86 16.20 -29.54
CA VAL A 854 9.45 15.79 -29.57
C VAL A 854 8.63 16.69 -30.48
N LEU A 855 8.75 18.02 -30.36
CA LEU A 855 8.00 18.95 -31.20
C LEU A 855 8.49 18.98 -32.65
N ASP A 856 9.79 18.82 -32.88
CA ASP A 856 10.37 18.75 -34.22
C ASP A 856 9.85 17.52 -34.95
N LEU A 857 9.73 16.38 -34.24
CA LEU A 857 9.13 15.16 -34.78
C LEU A 857 7.65 15.33 -35.11
N VAL A 858 6.86 15.97 -34.22
CA VAL A 858 5.46 16.28 -34.53
C VAL A 858 5.37 17.21 -35.75
N SER A 859 6.26 18.20 -35.86
CA SER A 859 6.29 19.13 -36.99
C SER A 859 6.68 18.45 -38.32
N ASP A 860 7.59 17.48 -38.30
CA ASP A 860 7.91 16.63 -39.45
C ASP A 860 6.69 15.83 -39.90
N VAL A 861 5.95 15.22 -38.96
CA VAL A 861 4.69 14.51 -39.26
C VAL A 861 3.62 15.44 -39.84
N VAL A 862 3.51 16.67 -39.34
CA VAL A 862 2.61 17.69 -39.91
C VAL A 862 3.02 18.03 -41.35
N THR A 863 4.32 18.23 -41.59
CA THR A 863 4.86 18.62 -42.90
C THR A 863 4.69 17.52 -43.95
N ARG A 864 4.82 16.25 -43.55
CA ARG A 864 4.66 15.08 -44.44
C ARG A 864 3.21 14.77 -44.80
N ASP A 865 2.24 15.41 -44.14
CA ASP A 865 0.83 15.35 -44.50
C ASP A 865 0.24 13.92 -44.55
N TYR A 866 0.36 13.20 -43.43
CA TYR A 866 -0.21 11.86 -43.28
C TYR A 866 -1.73 11.92 -43.15
N GLN A 867 -2.41 10.90 -43.68
CA GLN A 867 -3.85 10.75 -43.52
C GLN A 867 -4.19 10.29 -42.09
N VAL A 868 -5.20 10.94 -41.48
CA VAL A 868 -5.78 10.47 -40.23
C VAL A 868 -6.89 9.49 -40.56
N GLN A 869 -6.70 8.23 -40.18
CA GLN A 869 -7.65 7.16 -40.45
C GLN A 869 -8.49 6.89 -39.19
N ILE A 870 -9.80 6.75 -39.39
CA ILE A 870 -10.76 6.46 -38.33
C ILE A 870 -11.47 5.17 -38.69
N ARG A 871 -11.51 4.22 -37.76
CA ARG A 871 -12.17 2.92 -37.94
C ARG A 871 -12.96 2.57 -36.70
N ASN A 872 -14.15 2.02 -36.91
CA ASN A 872 -14.94 1.41 -35.85
C ASN A 872 -14.71 -0.10 -35.91
N VAL A 873 -14.10 -0.66 -34.87
CA VAL A 873 -13.74 -2.08 -34.81
C VAL A 873 -14.39 -2.75 -33.59
N PRO A 874 -14.68 -4.06 -33.63
CA PRO A 874 -15.15 -4.78 -32.45
C PRO A 874 -14.14 -4.70 -31.29
N LEU A 875 -14.61 -4.64 -30.05
CA LEU A 875 -13.77 -4.57 -28.85
C LEU A 875 -12.70 -5.67 -28.81
N ALA A 876 -13.07 -6.89 -29.20
CA ALA A 876 -12.14 -8.02 -29.24
C ALA A 876 -11.00 -7.81 -30.24
N GLU A 877 -11.27 -7.16 -31.37
CA GLU A 877 -10.26 -6.80 -32.36
C GLU A 877 -9.41 -5.63 -31.87
N ALA A 878 -10.04 -4.59 -31.30
CA ALA A 878 -9.34 -3.44 -30.75
C ALA A 878 -8.27 -3.84 -29.72
N LYS A 879 -8.60 -4.79 -28.82
CA LYS A 879 -7.67 -5.35 -27.81
C LYS A 879 -6.45 -6.05 -28.40
N ARG A 880 -6.49 -6.44 -29.67
CA ARG A 880 -5.40 -7.14 -30.38
C ARG A 880 -4.62 -6.24 -31.33
N LEU A 881 -4.97 -4.95 -31.45
CA LEU A 881 -4.27 -4.04 -32.34
C LEU A 881 -2.87 -3.74 -31.79
N GLU A 882 -1.86 -4.13 -32.57
CA GLU A 882 -0.47 -3.82 -32.27
C GLU A 882 -0.22 -2.31 -32.42
N GLY A 883 0.51 -1.72 -31.48
CA GLY A 883 0.81 -0.28 -31.47
C GLY A 883 -0.30 0.61 -30.90
N LEU A 884 -1.40 0.03 -30.41
CA LEU A 884 -2.44 0.80 -29.70
C LEU A 884 -1.87 1.38 -28.40
N GLN A 885 -1.84 2.71 -28.31
CA GLN A 885 -1.31 3.43 -27.14
C GLN A 885 -2.32 3.54 -26.00
N SER A 886 -3.60 3.29 -26.29
CA SER A 886 -4.66 3.23 -25.29
C SER A 886 -4.68 1.88 -24.60
N GLU A 887 -4.65 1.89 -23.27
CA GLU A 887 -4.70 0.67 -22.48
C GLU A 887 -6.15 0.26 -22.16
N PHE A 888 -6.46 -1.01 -22.42
CA PHE A 888 -7.70 -1.62 -21.95
C PHE A 888 -7.52 -2.05 -20.50
N ARG A 889 -8.13 -1.31 -19.57
CA ARG A 889 -8.12 -1.62 -18.14
C ARG A 889 -8.93 -2.89 -17.89
N LYS A 890 -8.32 -3.83 -17.16
CA LYS A 890 -8.97 -5.07 -16.74
C LYS A 890 -10.06 -4.72 -15.72
N GLY A 891 -11.30 -5.13 -15.98
CA GLY A 891 -12.47 -4.79 -15.16
C GLY A 891 -13.35 -3.67 -15.71
N LYS A 892 -12.87 -2.90 -16.70
CA LYS A 892 -13.64 -1.81 -17.31
C LYS A 892 -14.56 -2.34 -18.41
N GLU A 893 -15.84 -1.99 -18.34
CA GLU A 893 -16.76 -2.20 -19.46
C GLU A 893 -16.44 -1.23 -20.60
N TYR A 894 -16.38 -1.77 -21.81
CA TYR A 894 -16.14 -1.02 -23.04
C TYR A 894 -17.29 -1.30 -24.01
N PRO A 895 -17.69 -0.32 -24.83
CA PRO A 895 -18.73 -0.55 -25.83
C PRO A 895 -18.30 -1.68 -26.79
N PRO A 896 -19.27 -2.42 -27.35
CA PRO A 896 -18.98 -3.55 -28.24
C PRO A 896 -18.18 -3.13 -29.49
N THR A 897 -18.35 -1.88 -29.90
CA THR A 897 -17.62 -1.25 -30.99
C THR A 897 -16.76 -0.11 -30.44
N ILE A 898 -15.48 -0.12 -30.81
CA ILE A 898 -14.48 0.85 -30.40
C ILE A 898 -14.05 1.69 -31.60
N ARG A 899 -14.12 3.01 -31.45
CA ARG A 899 -13.59 3.95 -32.43
C ARG A 899 -12.09 4.12 -32.23
N VAL A 900 -11.32 3.70 -33.23
CA VAL A 900 -9.87 3.79 -33.27
C VAL A 900 -9.45 4.87 -34.26
N VAL A 901 -8.55 5.75 -33.81
CA VAL A 901 -7.92 6.80 -34.61
C VAL A 901 -6.48 6.42 -34.80
N SER A 902 -6.01 6.41 -36.05
CA SER A 902 -4.67 5.98 -36.40
C SER A 902 -4.02 6.88 -37.44
N ILE A 903 -2.73 7.16 -37.29
CA ILE A 903 -1.90 7.90 -38.24
C ILE A 903 -0.74 6.99 -38.64
N SER A 904 -0.58 6.78 -39.94
CA SER A 904 0.39 5.83 -40.51
C SER A 904 1.03 6.37 -41.79
N GLY A 905 2.27 5.97 -42.04
CA GLY A 905 2.89 6.07 -43.36
C GLY A 905 2.24 5.10 -44.36
N ALA A 906 2.43 5.36 -45.65
CA ALA A 906 1.91 4.48 -46.70
C ALA A 906 2.58 3.09 -46.61
N GLY A 907 1.80 2.05 -46.28
CA GLY A 907 2.31 0.68 -46.15
C GLY A 907 3.01 0.37 -44.83
N GLU A 908 2.98 1.28 -43.85
CA GLU A 908 3.62 1.11 -42.54
C GLU A 908 2.59 0.86 -41.44
N LEU A 909 3.03 0.25 -40.33
CA LEU A 909 2.23 0.17 -39.11
C LEU A 909 1.94 1.57 -38.57
N PRO A 910 0.74 1.84 -38.02
CA PRO A 910 0.43 3.15 -37.46
C PRO A 910 1.32 3.48 -36.28
N PHE A 911 1.96 4.65 -36.33
CA PHE A 911 2.86 5.09 -35.27
C PHE A 911 2.11 5.80 -34.14
N ALA A 912 1.02 6.50 -34.45
CA ALA A 912 0.09 7.05 -33.46
C ALA A 912 -1.27 6.37 -33.62
N MET A 913 -1.66 5.54 -32.65
CA MET A 913 -2.93 4.81 -32.66
C MET A 913 -3.57 4.83 -31.27
N GLU A 914 -4.81 5.30 -31.18
CA GLU A 914 -5.55 5.41 -29.91
C GLU A 914 -7.04 5.14 -30.09
N THR A 915 -7.69 4.67 -29.01
CA THR A 915 -9.15 4.65 -28.90
C THR A 915 -9.63 6.05 -28.52
N CYS A 916 -10.35 6.73 -29.41
CA CYS A 916 -10.72 8.13 -29.19
C CYS A 916 -12.11 8.44 -29.76
N CYS A 917 -12.92 9.16 -28.98
CA CYS A 917 -14.24 9.66 -29.39
C CYS A 917 -14.20 11.12 -29.89
N GLY A 918 -13.03 11.76 -29.91
CA GLY A 918 -12.83 13.13 -30.34
C GLY A 918 -13.05 13.39 -31.83
N THR A 919 -13.13 14.69 -32.17
CA THR A 919 -13.10 15.15 -33.56
C THR A 919 -11.65 15.38 -34.00
N HIS A 920 -11.29 14.93 -35.21
CA HIS A 920 -9.92 14.98 -35.72
C HIS A 920 -9.85 15.61 -37.10
N VAL A 921 -8.73 16.29 -37.40
CA VAL A 921 -8.40 16.70 -38.77
C VAL A 921 -8.34 15.50 -39.71
N ARG A 922 -8.58 15.71 -41.01
CA ARG A 922 -8.55 14.62 -42.00
C ARG A 922 -7.12 14.25 -42.35
N ARG A 923 -6.21 15.24 -42.34
CA ARG A 923 -4.78 15.06 -42.61
C ARG A 923 -3.93 15.87 -41.64
N THR A 924 -2.71 15.42 -41.38
CA THR A 924 -1.83 16.06 -40.38
C THR A 924 -1.38 17.46 -40.79
N ALA A 925 -1.32 17.81 -42.09
CA ALA A 925 -0.97 19.16 -42.52
C ALA A 925 -1.99 20.23 -42.07
N GLU A 926 -3.25 19.83 -41.83
CA GLU A 926 -4.29 20.74 -41.33
C GLU A 926 -3.98 21.28 -39.93
N ILE A 927 -3.11 20.62 -39.16
CA ILE A 927 -2.65 21.11 -37.84
C ILE A 927 -1.92 22.45 -37.99
N GLY A 928 -1.15 22.60 -39.06
CA GLY A 928 -0.28 23.74 -39.30
C GLY A 928 0.86 23.84 -38.28
N GLU A 929 1.52 24.99 -38.26
CA GLU A 929 2.63 25.23 -37.34
C GLU A 929 2.19 25.20 -35.87
N LEU A 930 3.08 24.70 -35.02
CA LEU A 930 2.89 24.59 -33.58
C LEU A 930 4.12 25.08 -32.82
N ALA A 931 3.93 25.54 -31.59
CA ALA A 931 5.04 25.91 -30.72
C ALA A 931 4.77 25.58 -29.24
N LEU A 932 5.84 25.23 -28.53
CA LEU A 932 5.83 25.13 -27.07
C LEU A 932 5.71 26.52 -26.46
N ILE A 933 4.75 26.70 -25.56
CA ILE A 933 4.64 27.91 -24.73
C ILE A 933 5.25 27.65 -23.35
N ARG A 934 4.96 26.49 -22.76
CA ARG A 934 5.47 26.11 -21.44
C ARG A 934 5.79 24.63 -21.39
N ASP A 935 6.82 24.30 -20.63
CA ASP A 935 7.12 22.96 -20.14
C ASP A 935 7.50 23.08 -18.67
N TYR A 936 6.74 22.41 -17.81
CA TYR A 936 6.96 22.46 -16.37
C TYR A 936 6.48 21.19 -15.67
N SER A 937 7.06 20.93 -14.51
CA SER A 937 6.58 19.88 -13.61
C SER A 937 5.26 20.33 -12.97
N ARG A 938 4.18 19.56 -13.15
CA ARG A 938 2.88 19.83 -12.51
C ARG A 938 2.87 19.31 -11.08
N SER A 939 3.36 18.09 -10.92
CA SER A 939 3.54 17.41 -9.64
C SER A 939 4.56 16.30 -9.82
N LYS A 940 4.88 15.57 -8.75
CA LYS A 940 5.92 14.55 -8.80
C LYS A 940 5.60 13.47 -9.86
N GLY A 941 6.55 13.22 -10.76
CA GLY A 941 6.42 12.23 -11.84
C GLY A 941 5.49 12.66 -12.97
N LEU A 942 4.88 13.86 -12.89
CA LEU A 942 3.94 14.37 -13.89
C LEU A 942 4.43 15.70 -14.44
N ARG A 943 4.67 15.73 -15.74
CA ARG A 943 5.01 16.94 -16.47
C ARG A 943 3.84 17.42 -17.29
N LYS A 944 3.84 18.72 -17.57
CA LYS A 944 2.81 19.39 -18.34
C LYS A 944 3.47 20.28 -19.37
N ILE A 945 3.07 20.08 -20.61
CA ILE A 945 3.43 20.96 -21.73
C ILE A 945 2.20 21.70 -22.21
N ILE A 946 2.41 22.95 -22.62
CA ILE A 946 1.39 23.78 -23.27
C ILE A 946 1.88 24.09 -24.66
N VAL A 947 1.13 23.66 -25.66
CA VAL A 947 1.42 23.85 -27.08
C VAL A 947 0.30 24.69 -27.69
N VAL A 948 0.65 25.63 -28.56
CA VAL A 948 -0.31 26.42 -29.33
C VAL A 948 -0.09 26.21 -30.82
N MET A 949 -1.16 26.38 -31.61
CA MET A 949 -1.16 26.19 -33.07
C MET A 949 -2.09 27.23 -33.71
N GLY A 950 -2.06 27.35 -35.04
CA GLY A 950 -3.00 28.19 -35.80
C GLY A 950 -2.94 29.67 -35.43
N GLU A 951 -4.11 30.31 -35.27
CA GLU A 951 -4.21 31.76 -35.00
C GLU A 951 -3.52 32.18 -33.69
N GLU A 952 -3.64 31.38 -32.63
CA GLU A 952 -3.03 31.69 -31.34
C GLU A 952 -1.50 31.69 -31.41
N LEU A 953 -0.90 30.84 -32.25
CA LEU A 953 0.54 30.87 -32.49
C LEU A 953 0.98 32.18 -33.16
N GLN A 954 0.20 32.69 -34.12
CA GLN A 954 0.51 33.97 -34.78
C GLN A 954 0.42 35.14 -33.79
N GLU A 955 -0.58 35.14 -32.91
CA GLU A 955 -0.68 36.13 -31.84
C GLU A 955 0.45 35.99 -30.81
N ALA A 956 0.85 34.77 -30.44
CA ALA A 956 1.99 34.50 -29.58
C ALA A 956 3.31 35.05 -30.17
N ARG A 957 3.53 34.90 -31.48
CA ARG A 957 4.68 35.48 -32.18
C ARG A 957 4.65 37.01 -32.20
N LYS A 958 3.48 37.63 -32.47
CA LYS A 958 3.32 39.10 -32.36
C LYS A 958 3.64 39.60 -30.95
N ARG A 959 3.21 38.88 -29.91
CA ARG A 959 3.57 39.17 -28.51
C ARG A 959 5.09 39.06 -28.29
N ALA A 960 5.75 38.07 -28.90
CA ALA A 960 7.19 37.89 -28.78
C ALA A 960 7.98 39.03 -29.44
N VAL A 961 7.60 39.44 -30.66
CA VAL A 961 8.19 40.59 -31.35
C VAL A 961 8.04 41.87 -30.53
N ARG A 962 6.84 42.13 -29.99
CA ARG A 962 6.61 43.31 -29.11
C ARG A 962 7.51 43.28 -27.88
N ALA A 963 7.66 42.12 -27.24
CA ALA A 963 8.53 41.96 -26.08
C ALA A 963 10.01 42.16 -26.44
N GLN A 964 10.45 41.68 -27.61
CA GLN A 964 11.81 41.90 -28.11
C GLN A 964 12.07 43.40 -28.39
N THR A 965 11.16 44.09 -29.08
CA THR A 965 11.27 45.54 -29.33
C THR A 965 11.27 46.35 -28.02
N GLU A 966 10.46 45.96 -27.04
CA GLU A 966 10.47 46.59 -25.71
C GLU A 966 11.82 46.39 -25.01
N LEU A 967 12.41 45.19 -25.10
CA LEU A 967 13.75 44.94 -24.57
C LEU A 967 14.83 45.77 -25.29
N GLU A 968 14.76 45.91 -26.61
CA GLU A 968 15.69 46.74 -27.40
C GLU A 968 15.61 48.23 -27.03
N ASN A 969 14.41 48.73 -26.77
CA ASN A 969 14.22 50.09 -26.26
C ASN A 969 14.80 50.27 -24.85
N LEU A 970 14.67 49.26 -23.99
CA LEU A 970 15.32 49.27 -22.68
C LEU A 970 16.86 49.19 -22.78
N LEU A 971 17.39 48.61 -23.87
CA LEU A 971 18.83 48.54 -24.17
C LEU A 971 19.40 49.85 -24.74
N SER A 972 18.60 50.63 -25.46
CA SER A 972 19.04 51.85 -26.15
C SER A 972 19.00 53.12 -25.28
N VAL A 973 18.33 53.08 -24.13
CA VAL A 973 18.15 54.23 -23.21
C VAL A 973 18.78 53.96 -21.84
N ARG A 974 19.08 55.02 -21.07
CA ARG A 974 19.58 54.91 -19.69
C ARG A 974 18.45 54.42 -18.75
N THR A 975 18.25 53.11 -18.73
CA THR A 975 17.12 52.43 -18.07
C THR A 975 17.38 52.16 -16.59
N THR A 976 16.36 52.32 -15.76
CA THR A 976 16.42 52.08 -14.31
C THR A 976 16.23 50.61 -13.94
N ARG A 977 16.73 50.18 -12.78
CA ARG A 977 16.50 48.83 -12.24
C ARG A 977 15.01 48.50 -12.08
N LYS A 978 14.17 49.50 -11.84
CA LYS A 978 12.72 49.35 -11.64
C LYS A 978 12.02 48.96 -12.95
N GLU A 979 12.43 49.55 -14.07
CA GLU A 979 11.90 49.23 -15.40
C GLU A 979 12.31 47.82 -15.85
N ILE A 980 13.56 47.41 -15.59
CA ILE A 980 14.04 46.04 -15.85
C ILE A 980 13.24 45.02 -15.03
N ALA A 981 12.96 45.30 -13.75
CA ALA A 981 12.17 44.43 -12.90
C ALA A 981 10.70 44.34 -13.36
N ALA A 982 10.11 45.46 -13.80
CA ALA A 982 8.75 45.49 -14.33
C ALA A 982 8.63 44.67 -15.63
N PHE A 983 9.59 44.82 -16.55
CA PHE A 983 9.65 44.03 -17.78
C PHE A 983 9.87 42.55 -17.49
N SER A 984 10.76 42.18 -16.57
CA SER A 984 10.97 40.78 -16.14
C SER A 984 9.68 40.14 -15.64
N LYS A 985 8.90 40.85 -14.81
CA LYS A 985 7.61 40.37 -14.29
C LYS A 985 6.57 40.21 -15.41
N LYS A 986 6.51 41.17 -16.34
CA LYS A 986 5.64 41.10 -17.52
C LYS A 986 6.00 39.90 -18.41
N LEU A 987 7.28 39.68 -18.67
CA LEU A 987 7.77 38.57 -19.50
C LEU A 987 7.36 37.20 -18.95
N GLN A 988 7.33 37.02 -17.62
CA GLN A 988 6.91 35.77 -16.98
C GLN A 988 5.42 35.43 -17.21
N THR A 989 4.58 36.42 -17.48
CA THR A 989 3.13 36.22 -17.69
C THR A 989 2.73 36.20 -19.17
N LEU A 990 3.68 36.42 -20.09
CA LEU A 990 3.40 36.37 -21.53
C LEU A 990 3.35 34.92 -22.04
N ASP A 991 2.30 34.61 -22.80
CA ASP A 991 2.18 33.37 -23.56
C ASP A 991 2.88 33.56 -24.93
N ILE A 992 4.20 33.40 -24.96
CA ILE A 992 5.04 33.51 -26.15
C ILE A 992 5.79 32.18 -26.37
N PRO A 993 6.25 31.85 -27.59
CA PRO A 993 7.01 30.63 -27.82
C PRO A 993 8.21 30.54 -26.88
N LEU A 994 8.44 29.36 -26.32
CA LEU A 994 9.43 29.14 -25.27
C LEU A 994 10.85 29.51 -25.72
N ASN A 995 11.16 29.29 -27.00
CA ASN A 995 12.45 29.66 -27.57
C ASN A 995 12.65 31.19 -27.59
N ASP A 996 11.61 31.95 -27.95
CA ASP A 996 11.64 33.42 -27.89
C ASP A 996 11.74 33.91 -26.45
N TYR A 997 10.96 33.34 -25.53
CA TYR A 997 11.03 33.67 -24.10
C TYR A 997 12.44 33.48 -23.54
N LEU A 998 13.09 32.36 -23.87
CA LEU A 998 14.44 32.06 -23.39
C LEU A 998 15.49 32.98 -24.01
N ALA A 999 15.35 33.32 -25.30
CA ALA A 999 16.23 34.29 -25.97
C ALA A 999 16.13 35.68 -25.32
N ILE A 1000 14.92 36.20 -25.13
CA ILE A 1000 14.65 37.48 -24.46
C ILE A 1000 15.18 37.45 -23.02
N ARG A 1001 14.94 36.36 -22.28
CA ARG A 1001 15.41 36.19 -20.89
C ARG A 1001 16.94 36.15 -20.80
N ALA A 1002 17.61 35.50 -21.76
CA ALA A 1002 19.07 35.44 -21.81
C ALA A 1002 19.68 36.83 -22.05
N GLN A 1003 19.10 37.63 -22.96
CA GLN A 1003 19.49 39.02 -23.19
C GLN A 1003 19.24 39.88 -21.94
N LEU A 1004 18.08 39.74 -21.29
CA LEU A 1004 17.75 40.44 -20.05
C LEU A 1004 18.73 40.12 -18.91
N LYS A 1005 19.21 38.87 -18.81
CA LYS A 1005 20.19 38.46 -17.79
C LYS A 1005 21.56 39.15 -17.94
N LYS A 1006 21.95 39.50 -19.18
CA LYS A 1006 23.18 40.26 -19.45
C LYS A 1006 23.12 41.67 -18.86
N LEU A 1007 21.93 42.29 -18.78
CA LEU A 1007 21.73 43.62 -18.20
C LEU A 1007 21.82 43.64 -16.66
N THR A 1008 21.44 42.55 -15.99
CA THR A 1008 21.37 42.49 -14.52
C THR A 1008 22.69 42.13 -13.82
N GLY A 1009 23.80 41.98 -14.56
CA GLY A 1009 25.14 41.76 -13.98
C GLY A 1009 25.27 40.45 -13.20
N GLY A 1010 24.82 39.32 -13.77
CA GLY A 1010 25.12 37.97 -13.25
C GLY A 1010 24.51 37.59 -11.90
N LYS A 1011 23.92 38.51 -11.13
CA LYS A 1011 23.16 38.18 -9.92
C LYS A 1011 21.75 37.76 -10.31
N THR A 1012 21.54 36.45 -10.29
CA THR A 1012 20.26 35.77 -10.48
C THR A 1012 19.23 36.32 -9.48
N TYR A 1013 18.30 37.16 -9.94
CA TYR A 1013 17.00 37.26 -9.29
C TYR A 1013 16.22 36.00 -9.67
N ILE A 1014 16.44 34.92 -8.92
CA ILE A 1014 15.45 33.85 -8.82
C ILE A 1014 14.31 34.46 -8.00
N ALA A 1015 13.33 35.04 -8.70
CA ALA A 1015 12.04 35.28 -8.10
C ALA A 1015 11.43 33.90 -7.83
N ALA A 1016 11.58 33.43 -6.59
CA ALA A 1016 10.67 32.48 -6.02
C ALA A 1016 9.28 33.13 -5.99
N ASN A 1017 8.37 32.60 -6.80
CA ASN A 1017 6.95 32.49 -6.50
C ASN A 1017 6.38 31.33 -7.29
#